data_AF-A0A1X6YM35-F1
#
_entry.id   AF-A0A1X6YM35-F1
#
_cell.length_a   1.000
_cell.length_b   1.000
_cell.length_c   1.000
_cell.angle_alpha   90.00
_cell.angle_beta   90.00
_cell.angle_gamma   90.00
#
_symmetry.space_group_name_H-M   'P 1'
#
loop_
_entity.id
_entity.type
_entity.pdbx_description
1 polymer ?
#
loop_
_entity_poly.entity_id
_entity_poly.type
_entity_poly.pdbx_seq_one_letter_code
_entity_poly.pdbx_strand_id
1 'polypeptide(L)'
;MTGKYYGGYGGHDDDCYPYGGTSPDGYVDGTAGGDMIDAAYSGDPDGDYIDNNDALLPGETGDDDIVRAGGGNDTILAGAGDDEIFAGSGDDSVSAGSGDDEISGGRGDDDLSGDSGNDVIYGDSGQAPDSPRESFEWDKLPDPDYCGGRIDHNDPLYGTLHQDAGEVNVTFTQETTGTPETTYYEVNGNIDGIVDDGNGVDRNSTMSSYLNANGESATYKLDFSQDVDDVSFRINDIDYLSQVTIRAYDAEGNLVDIDIDAGSLITATDEDGAGGTETLISSTPNGGASDDSAQYSALVSISGPISRIEITHTQVGHGTTGITVSDIYYDVTPDYEGGSQTHWSDGDDVIDGGSGEDTLFGEGGDDTIIDGAGADLAYGGADRDTFVGGSVGDDVDGGEAGVDEDTLDLRGLNVAVEYEDDDPEAGTVRFLDDDDNVTGTMTFENIETVLTDPDPQLDGYVEGTAGGDVIDAGYDGDPDGDMIDADDAILPGDSGDDDVVLAFSGDDTVIAGEGSDDVYGGAGNDSISTGSADQVNDHETFPGIPFETGDAQLDDTDYVEGGSGDDTISTGEDSDTIYGGDGADSIDGGLDDDEIYGGAGNDTVDGSLNGIVDGTLGNDLIFGGSGDDSLVAGVDAFSDYEGDDPNLPNPYDADGNLSDPNTADGKDTVYGGIGDDTIISGDDADALYGGSGEDSINAGIDDDYVEGGQGADVILGGHGSDTILGGSGDDSIDASAQTSGMDYPNAPDDSDPVPENDMDEVYAGHGNDTVFGGDDDDMLHGGSGDDVLDGGIDEDTLVGDYGNDELTGGAGQDLLYGNQGADTLYGGDEADALFGGSGDDVLDGGQGADSLSGGDGNDSLTAGNGEDTLEGGAGNDTIIGGSGADTISGGSGDDSIRGGTSGDSIEGGDGNDFIAGDAGDDLIEGGAGNDEIYGGSGLDTILGESGDDLLYGSDQEDEVYGGIGADTIFGSADADQVYGGADRDSIVGATTGDYIDGGSSGDDYDTLDLRGYGVPGGHIKINYASADREDGIVEFYNPDSTLAGTAEFHDIENVVPCFTPGTLIATPRGEVPVEELQEGDRVITRDNGMQQIRWKGSRRLKGEELLKARHLQPVLIRRGALGYGLPERDMVVSPNHRMLINNDKTALYFEDREVLVAAKHLTGLDGIERLTAKSTTYVHFLFDQHEVILSDGAWSETFQPGRQTMDGLGNAQRNEIFELFPDLRVRRGLEDYHAARKTLKKHEADLLALS
;
A
#
# COMPACT_ATOMS: atom_id res chain seq x y z
N MET A 1 29.85 31.07 16.18
CA MET A 1 29.01 32.24 16.55
C MET A 1 28.57 32.89 15.24
N THR A 2 27.32 32.78 14.79
CA THR A 2 26.11 32.14 15.37
C THR A 2 25.10 31.93 14.23
N GLY A 3 24.68 30.72 13.80
CA GLY A 3 25.21 29.37 13.99
C GLY A 3 24.24 28.38 14.67
N LYS A 4 24.13 27.17 14.09
CA LYS A 4 23.53 25.91 14.60
C LYS A 4 21.97 25.84 14.58
N TYR A 5 21.32 24.69 14.31
CA TYR A 5 21.79 23.31 14.01
C TYR A 5 20.74 22.51 13.18
N TYR A 6 21.17 21.35 12.67
CA TYR A 6 20.45 20.26 11.99
C TYR A 6 19.42 19.50 12.84
N GLY A 7 18.59 18.69 12.16
CA GLY A 7 17.92 17.47 12.64
C GLY A 7 16.40 17.50 12.43
N GLY A 8 15.79 16.57 11.67
CA GLY A 8 16.32 15.44 10.89
C GLY A 8 15.24 14.88 9.93
N TYR A 9 15.59 13.83 9.16
CA TYR A 9 14.64 13.01 8.38
C TYR A 9 13.76 12.14 9.31
N GLY A 10 12.67 11.60 8.76
CA GLY A 10 11.85 10.52 9.32
C GLY A 10 10.42 10.57 8.79
N GLY A 11 10.00 9.52 8.08
CA GLY A 11 8.63 9.29 7.59
C GLY A 11 8.22 10.15 6.39
N HIS A 12 8.42 9.65 5.18
CA HIS A 12 7.25 9.36 4.37
C HIS A 12 6.76 8.01 4.91
N ASP A 13 5.60 8.00 5.55
CA ASP A 13 4.75 6.82 5.63
C ASP A 13 3.62 7.19 4.66
N ASP A 14 3.58 6.51 3.52
CA ASP A 14 2.35 6.35 2.76
C ASP A 14 1.64 5.18 3.45
N ASP A 15 0.61 5.48 4.23
CA ASP A 15 -0.08 4.50 5.10
C ASP A 15 -1.35 5.17 5.65
N CYS A 16 -2.53 4.84 5.10
CA CYS A 16 -3.86 5.04 5.72
C CYS A 16 -4.98 4.33 4.93
N TYR A 17 -4.82 3.02 4.70
CA TYR A 17 -5.98 2.13 4.56
C TYR A 17 -6.84 2.20 5.85
N PRO A 18 -8.17 2.04 5.77
CA PRO A 18 -9.07 2.37 6.87
C PRO A 18 -9.12 1.29 7.97
N TYR A 19 -8.23 1.35 8.96
CA TYR A 19 -8.46 0.68 10.25
C TYR A 19 -9.10 1.61 11.28
N GLY A 20 -10.32 2.01 10.91
CA GLY A 20 -11.22 2.86 11.68
C GLY A 20 -12.40 2.15 12.32
N GLY A 21 -12.45 0.80 12.28
CA GLY A 21 -13.57 -0.04 12.75
C GLY A 21 -14.43 0.63 13.81
N THR A 22 -15.57 1.13 13.34
CA THR A 22 -16.41 2.06 14.07
C THR A 22 -17.21 1.31 15.13
N SER A 23 -18.03 2.05 15.87
CA SER A 23 -18.97 1.40 16.78
C SER A 23 -20.27 1.33 16.01
N PRO A 24 -20.94 0.18 15.97
CA PRO A 24 -22.30 0.09 15.44
C PRO A 24 -23.13 1.25 16.01
N ASP A 25 -23.67 1.99 15.06
CA ASP A 25 -24.27 3.30 15.11
C ASP A 25 -25.81 3.15 15.24
N GLY A 26 -26.33 2.06 14.68
CA GLY A 26 -27.68 1.55 14.84
C GLY A 26 -28.59 1.72 13.63
N TYR A 27 -28.00 1.92 12.45
CA TYR A 27 -28.65 1.94 11.13
C TYR A 27 -27.88 1.01 10.21
N VAL A 28 -28.55 0.39 9.25
CA VAL A 28 -27.93 -0.35 8.14
C VAL A 28 -28.02 0.52 6.89
N ASP A 29 -26.89 1.05 6.44
CA ASP A 29 -26.78 2.02 5.34
C ASP A 29 -26.33 1.36 4.03
N GLY A 30 -27.16 1.50 2.99
CA GLY A 30 -26.85 1.19 1.60
C GLY A 30 -26.05 2.29 0.89
N THR A 31 -25.95 2.19 -0.44
CA THR A 31 -25.06 3.00 -1.27
C THR A 31 -25.83 4.00 -2.17
N ALA A 32 -25.60 3.95 -3.48
CA ALA A 32 -26.20 4.81 -4.51
C ALA A 32 -26.29 4.09 -5.88
N GLY A 33 -26.25 2.75 -5.84
CA GLY A 33 -26.65 1.80 -6.88
C GLY A 33 -27.35 0.63 -6.18
N GLY A 34 -27.99 -0.28 -6.93
CA GLY A 34 -28.84 -1.32 -6.35
C GLY A 34 -28.11 -2.23 -5.35
N ASP A 35 -28.49 -2.15 -4.08
CA ASP A 35 -27.94 -2.92 -2.97
C ASP A 35 -28.87 -4.09 -2.57
N MET A 36 -28.30 -5.27 -2.33
CA MET A 36 -29.00 -6.38 -1.66
C MET A 36 -28.75 -6.31 -0.15
N ILE A 37 -29.71 -5.79 0.61
CA ILE A 37 -29.59 -5.55 2.05
C ILE A 37 -30.32 -6.63 2.85
N ASP A 38 -29.57 -7.64 3.27
CA ASP A 38 -30.05 -8.79 4.05
C ASP A 38 -29.24 -9.01 5.36
N ALA A 39 -29.44 -10.16 6.01
CA ALA A 39 -28.71 -10.59 7.21
C ALA A 39 -27.20 -10.86 7.02
N ALA A 40 -26.69 -10.81 5.78
CA ALA A 40 -25.28 -10.95 5.44
C ALA A 40 -24.65 -9.64 4.92
N TYR A 41 -25.44 -8.64 4.54
CA TYR A 41 -25.00 -7.34 4.03
C TYR A 41 -23.85 -6.74 4.85
N SER A 42 -22.74 -6.45 4.18
CA SER A 42 -21.54 -5.85 4.80
C SER A 42 -21.05 -4.58 4.12
N GLY A 43 -21.87 -3.98 3.25
CA GLY A 43 -21.59 -2.66 2.65
C GLY A 43 -21.68 -1.51 3.68
N ASP A 44 -22.34 -1.75 4.82
CA ASP A 44 -22.48 -0.77 5.88
C ASP A 44 -21.11 -0.26 6.40
N PRO A 45 -20.83 1.05 6.32
CA PRO A 45 -19.53 1.63 6.65
C PRO A 45 -19.23 1.70 8.15
N ASP A 46 -20.23 1.49 9.03
CA ASP A 46 -20.11 1.52 10.49
C ASP A 46 -20.19 0.12 11.16
N GLY A 47 -20.62 -0.90 10.40
CA GLY A 47 -20.60 -2.33 10.72
C GLY A 47 -21.81 -2.83 11.52
N ASP A 48 -22.98 -2.21 11.33
CA ASP A 48 -24.28 -2.74 11.75
C ASP A 48 -24.77 -3.83 10.75
N TYR A 49 -25.65 -4.73 11.19
CA TYR A 49 -26.15 -5.86 10.38
C TYR A 49 -27.60 -6.19 10.76
N ILE A 50 -28.43 -6.55 9.76
CA ILE A 50 -29.79 -7.05 9.99
C ILE A 50 -29.79 -8.25 10.96
N ASP A 51 -30.79 -8.33 11.85
CA ASP A 51 -31.05 -9.41 12.81
C ASP A 51 -29.93 -9.62 13.88
N ASN A 52 -28.93 -8.72 13.98
CA ASN A 52 -27.69 -8.97 14.76
C ASN A 52 -27.67 -8.40 16.20
N ASN A 53 -28.71 -7.66 16.61
CA ASN A 53 -28.83 -6.97 17.91
C ASN A 53 -27.78 -5.85 18.15
N ASP A 54 -27.31 -5.18 17.11
CA ASP A 54 -26.43 -4.00 17.17
C ASP A 54 -27.18 -2.66 17.11
N ALA A 55 -28.42 -2.64 16.59
CA ALA A 55 -29.40 -1.56 16.74
C ALA A 55 -29.62 -1.15 18.22
N LEU A 56 -28.78 -0.24 18.72
CA LEU A 56 -28.69 0.15 20.14
C LEU A 56 -29.29 1.53 20.42
N LEU A 57 -30.28 1.91 19.60
CA LEU A 57 -30.94 3.21 19.64
C LEU A 57 -32.01 3.33 20.75
N PRO A 58 -32.52 4.55 21.04
CA PRO A 58 -33.34 4.81 22.23
C PRO A 58 -34.84 4.44 22.21
N GLY A 59 -35.32 3.57 21.32
CA GLY A 59 -36.62 2.90 21.36
C GLY A 59 -36.51 1.36 21.38
N GLU A 60 -35.51 0.87 20.66
CA GLU A 60 -35.40 -0.44 19.99
C GLU A 60 -34.91 -1.53 20.96
N THR A 61 -35.28 -2.79 20.72
CA THR A 61 -35.32 -3.84 21.76
C THR A 61 -34.99 -5.29 21.42
N GLY A 62 -34.28 -5.58 20.33
CA GLY A 62 -33.83 -6.94 20.10
C GLY A 62 -33.19 -7.11 18.74
N ASP A 63 -34.02 -7.55 17.83
CA ASP A 63 -33.73 -7.82 16.43
C ASP A 63 -34.42 -6.70 15.57
N ASP A 64 -34.80 -5.58 16.23
CA ASP A 64 -35.48 -4.40 15.69
C ASP A 64 -34.45 -3.41 15.07
N ASP A 65 -34.43 -3.30 13.74
CA ASP A 65 -33.41 -2.63 12.91
C ASP A 65 -33.95 -1.39 12.17
N ILE A 66 -33.03 -0.58 11.59
CA ILE A 66 -33.38 0.61 10.79
C ILE A 66 -32.54 0.63 9.51
N VAL A 67 -33.19 0.51 8.34
CA VAL A 67 -32.52 0.37 7.03
C VAL A 67 -32.65 1.64 6.22
N ARG A 68 -31.57 2.05 5.55
CA ARG A 68 -31.53 3.22 4.63
C ARG A 68 -30.77 2.81 3.36
N ALA A 69 -31.45 2.28 2.36
CA ALA A 69 -30.79 1.69 1.20
C ALA A 69 -30.18 2.76 0.27
N GLY A 70 -30.96 3.77 -0.10
CA GLY A 70 -30.47 5.06 -0.59
C GLY A 70 -30.90 5.37 -2.01
N GLY A 71 -30.62 4.49 -2.96
CA GLY A 71 -31.08 4.61 -4.33
C GLY A 71 -30.19 3.89 -5.35
N GLY A 72 -30.75 3.60 -6.51
CA GLY A 72 -30.54 2.30 -7.14
C GLY A 72 -31.82 1.48 -6.94
N ASN A 73 -31.95 0.35 -7.64
CA ASN A 73 -33.07 -0.56 -7.43
C ASN A 73 -32.63 -1.53 -6.32
N ASP A 74 -33.05 -1.25 -5.09
CA ASP A 74 -32.54 -1.91 -3.88
C ASP A 74 -33.44 -3.11 -3.49
N THR A 75 -32.85 -4.20 -3.01
CA THR A 75 -33.59 -5.38 -2.50
C THR A 75 -33.35 -5.55 -1.00
N ILE A 76 -34.39 -5.38 -0.18
CA ILE A 76 -34.28 -5.30 1.29
C ILE A 76 -35.02 -6.44 1.97
N LEU A 77 -34.30 -7.23 2.78
CA LEU A 77 -34.83 -8.36 3.55
C LEU A 77 -34.59 -8.14 5.06
N ALA A 78 -35.49 -7.42 5.74
CA ALA A 78 -35.29 -6.96 7.13
C ALA A 78 -35.50 -8.04 8.21
N GLY A 79 -36.27 -9.10 7.93
CA GLY A 79 -36.25 -10.32 8.75
C GLY A 79 -37.22 -10.37 9.95
N ALA A 80 -36.81 -9.92 11.14
CA ALA A 80 -37.48 -10.34 12.39
C ALA A 80 -37.51 -9.34 13.56
N GLY A 81 -37.63 -8.03 13.28
CA GLY A 81 -37.69 -6.98 14.28
C GLY A 81 -39.10 -6.45 14.61
N ASP A 82 -39.14 -5.16 14.93
CA ASP A 82 -40.28 -4.23 14.72
C ASP A 82 -39.56 -3.09 13.92
N ASP A 83 -39.45 -3.21 12.59
CA ASP A 83 -38.39 -2.59 11.76
C ASP A 83 -38.79 -1.24 11.10
N GLU A 84 -37.84 -0.31 10.90
CA GLU A 84 -38.03 0.97 10.16
C GLU A 84 -37.21 0.95 8.85
N ILE A 85 -37.87 0.85 7.68
CA ILE A 85 -37.23 0.70 6.37
C ILE A 85 -37.46 1.95 5.49
N PHE A 86 -36.37 2.47 4.92
CA PHE A 86 -36.37 3.48 3.87
C PHE A 86 -35.59 2.92 2.69
N ALA A 87 -36.26 2.63 1.57
CA ALA A 87 -35.60 2.10 0.37
C ALA A 87 -34.86 3.25 -0.34
N GLY A 88 -35.50 4.01 -1.23
CA GLY A 88 -35.06 5.38 -1.51
C GLY A 88 -35.47 5.95 -2.86
N SER A 89 -34.79 5.52 -3.92
CA SER A 89 -35.08 5.97 -5.28
C SER A 89 -34.45 5.10 -6.36
N GLY A 90 -35.28 4.64 -7.28
CA GLY A 90 -35.09 3.40 -8.05
C GLY A 90 -36.31 2.54 -7.77
N ASP A 91 -36.50 1.48 -8.55
CA ASP A 91 -37.65 0.59 -8.43
C ASP A 91 -37.28 -0.49 -7.39
N ASP A 92 -37.69 -0.29 -6.14
CA ASP A 92 -37.18 -1.01 -4.96
C ASP A 92 -38.06 -2.22 -4.58
N SER A 93 -37.45 -3.29 -4.05
CA SER A 93 -38.15 -4.49 -3.56
C SER A 93 -37.91 -4.73 -2.06
N VAL A 94 -38.97 -4.81 -1.25
CA VAL A 94 -38.87 -4.85 0.22
C VAL A 94 -39.72 -5.96 0.84
N SER A 95 -39.11 -6.81 1.67
CA SER A 95 -39.78 -7.74 2.59
C SER A 95 -39.37 -7.45 4.03
N ALA A 96 -40.33 -6.99 4.84
CA ALA A 96 -40.08 -6.67 6.26
C ALA A 96 -40.05 -7.92 7.17
N GLY A 97 -40.75 -9.00 6.80
CA GLY A 97 -40.67 -10.28 7.52
C GLY A 97 -41.61 -10.43 8.73
N SER A 98 -41.20 -10.04 9.95
CA SER A 98 -42.00 -10.43 11.15
C SER A 98 -41.95 -9.56 12.41
N GLY A 99 -42.40 -8.30 12.31
CA GLY A 99 -42.59 -7.39 13.44
C GLY A 99 -43.96 -6.73 13.57
N ASP A 100 -43.97 -5.46 13.98
CA ASP A 100 -45.02 -4.45 13.75
C ASP A 100 -44.27 -3.31 13.01
N ASP A 101 -44.14 -3.41 11.68
CA ASP A 101 -43.06 -2.77 10.87
C ASP A 101 -43.50 -1.45 10.17
N GLU A 102 -42.56 -0.56 9.81
CA GLU A 102 -42.80 0.74 9.11
C GLU A 102 -41.90 0.88 7.86
N ILE A 103 -42.49 0.92 6.66
CA ILE A 103 -41.80 0.90 5.35
C ILE A 103 -42.12 2.17 4.54
N SER A 104 -41.13 2.73 3.85
CA SER A 104 -41.28 3.71 2.76
C SER A 104 -40.42 3.29 1.58
N GLY A 105 -41.02 3.07 0.40
CA GLY A 105 -40.32 2.78 -0.85
C GLY A 105 -39.52 4.00 -1.30
N GLY A 106 -40.16 4.94 -1.98
CA GLY A 106 -39.73 6.33 -1.98
C GLY A 106 -39.87 7.09 -3.30
N ARG A 107 -39.27 6.55 -4.38
CA ARG A 107 -39.33 7.07 -5.76
C ARG A 107 -38.91 5.98 -6.76
N GLY A 108 -39.84 5.12 -7.10
CA GLY A 108 -39.75 4.12 -8.17
C GLY A 108 -41.14 3.66 -8.53
N ASP A 109 -41.25 2.56 -9.27
CA ASP A 109 -42.44 1.72 -9.20
C ASP A 109 -42.09 0.56 -8.22
N ASP A 110 -42.37 0.73 -6.92
CA ASP A 110 -41.81 -0.10 -5.82
C ASP A 110 -42.69 -1.33 -5.47
N ASP A 111 -42.08 -2.46 -5.06
CA ASP A 111 -42.79 -3.66 -4.53
C ASP A 111 -42.52 -3.86 -3.03
N LEU A 112 -43.54 -3.58 -2.21
CA LEU A 112 -43.43 -3.43 -0.75
C LEU A 112 -44.31 -4.41 0.03
N SER A 113 -43.68 -5.35 0.73
CA SER A 113 -44.36 -6.37 1.55
C SER A 113 -44.09 -6.22 3.06
N GLY A 114 -45.17 -6.07 3.84
CA GLY A 114 -45.14 -6.05 5.31
C GLY A 114 -45.17 -7.42 5.98
N ASP A 115 -45.42 -8.50 5.22
CA ASP A 115 -45.48 -9.90 5.69
C ASP A 115 -46.39 -10.21 6.90
N SER A 116 -45.99 -9.92 8.15
CA SER A 116 -46.60 -10.58 9.33
C SER A 116 -46.67 -9.82 10.66
N GLY A 117 -47.12 -8.56 10.64
CA GLY A 117 -47.25 -7.73 11.84
C GLY A 117 -48.56 -7.00 12.08
N ASN A 118 -48.45 -5.68 12.22
CA ASN A 118 -49.53 -4.68 12.30
C ASN A 118 -48.97 -3.39 11.66
N ASP A 119 -48.77 -3.47 10.34
CA ASP A 119 -47.66 -2.79 9.67
C ASP A 119 -48.09 -1.45 9.06
N VAL A 120 -47.11 -0.59 8.74
CA VAL A 120 -47.35 0.74 8.16
C VAL A 120 -46.51 0.89 6.89
N ILE A 121 -47.16 0.84 5.73
CA ILE A 121 -46.45 0.90 4.43
C ILE A 121 -46.86 2.16 3.68
N TYR A 122 -45.84 2.84 3.17
CA TYR A 122 -45.94 3.95 2.24
C TYR A 122 -45.25 3.53 0.94
N GLY A 123 -45.94 3.65 -0.20
CA GLY A 123 -45.36 3.46 -1.53
C GLY A 123 -44.22 4.45 -1.78
N ASP A 124 -44.59 5.69 -2.06
CA ASP A 124 -43.70 6.86 -2.02
C ASP A 124 -43.07 7.12 -0.61
N SER A 125 -42.39 8.28 -0.51
CA SER A 125 -41.73 8.91 0.66
C SER A 125 -42.49 9.04 2.00
N GLY A 126 -43.69 8.49 2.14
CA GLY A 126 -44.48 8.39 3.37
C GLY A 126 -44.84 9.71 4.04
N GLN A 127 -44.78 10.82 3.32
CA GLN A 127 -45.05 12.16 3.81
C GLN A 127 -45.74 13.00 2.74
N ALA A 128 -46.97 13.44 3.04
CA ALA A 128 -47.51 14.65 2.43
C ALA A 128 -46.47 15.80 2.50
N PRO A 129 -46.04 16.38 1.36
CA PRO A 129 -44.61 16.58 1.10
C PRO A 129 -43.97 17.64 2.02
N ASP A 130 -43.08 17.16 2.88
CA ASP A 130 -41.97 17.93 3.45
C ASP A 130 -40.69 17.32 2.86
N SER A 131 -40.29 17.79 1.67
CA SER A 131 -39.01 17.51 0.99
C SER A 131 -37.84 17.40 1.97
N PRO A 132 -36.86 16.49 1.74
CA PRO A 132 -35.72 16.32 2.65
C PRO A 132 -35.03 17.66 2.90
N ARG A 133 -34.87 17.99 4.18
CA ARG A 133 -34.38 19.28 4.63
C ARG A 133 -32.89 19.25 4.93
N GLU A 134 -32.10 19.49 3.89
CA GLU A 134 -30.64 19.56 3.97
C GLU A 134 -30.11 20.85 4.62
N SER A 135 -28.78 20.88 4.84
CA SER A 135 -28.11 22.10 5.26
C SER A 135 -26.67 22.26 4.76
N PHE A 136 -26.35 23.48 4.36
CA PHE A 136 -24.99 23.92 4.09
C PHE A 136 -24.34 24.44 5.38
N GLU A 137 -23.37 23.69 5.90
CA GLU A 137 -22.68 23.91 7.17
C GLU A 137 -21.25 24.42 6.97
N TRP A 138 -20.91 25.59 7.55
CA TRP A 138 -19.60 26.20 7.34
C TRP A 138 -18.43 25.45 8.00
N ASP A 139 -18.67 24.58 8.99
CA ASP A 139 -17.64 23.79 9.67
C ASP A 139 -17.43 22.38 9.07
N LYS A 140 -18.34 21.93 8.20
CA LYS A 140 -18.19 20.77 7.32
C LYS A 140 -17.40 21.08 6.04
N LEU A 141 -16.92 22.32 5.84
CA LEU A 141 -16.09 22.65 4.68
C LEU A 141 -14.66 22.07 4.78
N PRO A 142 -14.03 21.68 3.66
CA PRO A 142 -12.65 21.19 3.65
C PRO A 142 -11.64 22.21 4.20
N ASP A 143 -10.68 21.76 5.01
CA ASP A 143 -9.58 22.58 5.52
C ASP A 143 -8.65 23.06 4.36
N PRO A 144 -8.46 24.38 4.16
CA PRO A 144 -7.64 24.93 3.08
C PRO A 144 -6.13 24.89 3.33
N ASP A 145 -5.68 24.61 4.56
CA ASP A 145 -4.28 24.53 4.99
C ASP A 145 -3.83 23.08 5.34
N TYR A 146 -4.75 22.07 5.38
CA TYR A 146 -4.46 20.65 5.63
C TYR A 146 -5.41 19.67 4.92
N CYS A 147 -4.88 18.70 4.14
CA CYS A 147 -5.73 17.68 3.50
C CYS A 147 -6.30 16.71 4.55
N GLY A 148 -7.62 16.48 4.54
CA GLY A 148 -8.32 15.55 5.45
C GLY A 148 -8.76 16.13 6.81
N GLY A 149 -8.72 17.46 7.00
CA GLY A 149 -9.20 18.14 8.21
C GLY A 149 -10.56 18.84 8.03
N ARG A 150 -11.30 19.02 9.13
CA ARG A 150 -12.37 20.04 9.21
C ARG A 150 -11.75 21.43 9.32
N ILE A 151 -12.33 22.41 8.65
CA ILE A 151 -11.85 23.81 8.60
C ILE A 151 -11.64 24.46 9.99
N ASP A 152 -10.53 25.18 10.15
CA ASP A 152 -10.04 25.67 11.44
C ASP A 152 -10.46 27.14 11.72
N HIS A 153 -10.58 27.53 12.99
CA HIS A 153 -11.11 28.85 13.36
C HIS A 153 -10.20 30.01 12.89
N ASN A 154 -10.77 30.93 12.07
CA ASN A 154 -10.14 32.02 11.29
C ASN A 154 -9.60 31.62 9.90
N ASP A 155 -9.88 30.42 9.41
CA ASP A 155 -9.40 30.01 8.09
C ASP A 155 -10.03 30.83 6.97
N PRO A 156 -9.23 31.18 5.94
CA PRO A 156 -9.67 32.06 4.89
C PRO A 156 -10.53 31.34 3.85
N LEU A 157 -11.82 31.65 3.81
CA LEU A 157 -12.70 31.21 2.73
C LEU A 157 -12.31 31.96 1.45
N TYR A 158 -11.54 31.32 0.56
CA TYR A 158 -11.09 31.84 -0.74
C TYR A 158 -11.24 30.79 -1.84
N GLY A 159 -11.63 31.23 -3.04
CA GLY A 159 -11.81 30.34 -4.21
C GLY A 159 -13.28 30.09 -4.54
N THR A 160 -13.51 28.99 -5.25
CA THR A 160 -14.79 28.27 -5.28
C THR A 160 -14.65 27.14 -4.27
N LEU A 161 -15.62 26.98 -3.39
CA LEU A 161 -15.70 25.87 -2.44
C LEU A 161 -16.94 25.06 -2.76
N HIS A 162 -16.85 23.74 -2.62
CA HIS A 162 -17.94 22.81 -2.82
C HIS A 162 -18.21 22.14 -1.47
N GLN A 163 -19.47 21.85 -1.22
CA GLN A 163 -19.91 20.99 -0.13
C GLN A 163 -20.96 20.07 -0.72
N ASP A 164 -20.72 18.78 -0.55
CA ASP A 164 -21.76 17.79 -0.65
C ASP A 164 -22.61 17.83 0.63
N ALA A 165 -23.93 17.79 0.47
CA ALA A 165 -24.90 17.98 1.54
C ALA A 165 -26.04 16.95 1.51
N GLY A 166 -25.96 15.97 0.59
CA GLY A 166 -27.07 15.08 0.21
C GLY A 166 -27.32 15.17 -1.30
N GLU A 167 -28.58 15.19 -1.70
CA GLU A 167 -29.03 15.43 -3.08
C GLU A 167 -28.56 16.79 -3.65
N VAL A 168 -28.25 17.80 -2.81
CA VAL A 168 -27.87 19.15 -3.29
C VAL A 168 -26.42 19.52 -3.03
N ASN A 169 -25.60 19.39 -4.09
CA ASN A 169 -24.23 19.88 -4.13
C ASN A 169 -24.17 21.43 -4.18
N VAL A 170 -23.72 22.06 -3.08
CA VAL A 170 -23.70 23.53 -2.94
C VAL A 170 -22.36 24.15 -3.31
N THR A 171 -22.36 25.03 -4.32
CA THR A 171 -21.16 25.73 -4.78
C THR A 171 -21.09 27.16 -4.22
N PHE A 172 -20.17 27.38 -3.27
CA PHE A 172 -19.88 28.70 -2.70
C PHE A 172 -18.83 29.46 -3.52
N THR A 173 -19.16 30.70 -3.94
CA THR A 173 -18.19 31.63 -4.55
C THR A 173 -18.26 33.03 -3.97
N GLN A 174 -17.21 33.84 -4.15
CA GLN A 174 -17.22 35.25 -3.74
C GLN A 174 -16.69 36.23 -4.79
N GLU A 175 -17.37 37.36 -4.94
CA GLU A 175 -16.94 38.52 -5.72
C GLU A 175 -16.62 39.71 -4.82
N THR A 176 -15.38 40.21 -4.85
CA THR A 176 -14.94 41.27 -3.94
C THR A 176 -14.53 42.56 -4.66
N THR A 177 -14.88 43.70 -4.07
CA THR A 177 -14.39 45.03 -4.46
C THR A 177 -13.60 45.61 -3.30
N GLY A 178 -12.27 45.53 -3.34
CA GLY A 178 -11.40 46.04 -2.27
C GLY A 178 -10.45 44.97 -1.75
N THR A 179 -10.23 44.95 -0.44
CA THR A 179 -9.60 43.84 0.28
C THR A 179 -10.42 43.51 1.53
N PRO A 180 -11.63 42.92 1.38
CA PRO A 180 -12.37 42.36 2.51
C PRO A 180 -11.63 41.15 3.09
N GLU A 181 -11.90 40.85 4.35
CA GLU A 181 -11.45 39.63 5.04
C GLU A 181 -12.68 38.73 5.23
N THR A 182 -12.70 37.55 4.59
CA THR A 182 -13.75 36.54 4.70
C THR A 182 -13.12 35.29 5.32
N THR A 183 -13.68 34.76 6.41
CA THR A 183 -13.12 33.60 7.13
C THR A 183 -14.22 32.72 7.74
N TYR A 184 -13.96 31.42 7.88
CA TYR A 184 -14.70 30.59 8.83
C TYR A 184 -14.38 31.07 10.25
N TYR A 185 -15.39 31.12 11.13
CA TYR A 185 -15.22 31.75 12.43
C TYR A 185 -16.18 31.20 13.49
N GLU A 186 -15.72 30.22 14.27
CA GLU A 186 -16.38 29.77 15.51
C GLU A 186 -16.80 30.96 16.42
N VAL A 187 -18.08 31.35 16.38
CA VAL A 187 -18.63 32.35 17.29
C VAL A 187 -20.12 32.14 17.53
N ASN A 188 -20.50 32.11 18.81
CA ASN A 188 -21.90 31.94 19.23
C ASN A 188 -22.82 33.03 18.64
N GLY A 189 -23.49 32.71 17.54
CA GLY A 189 -24.44 33.53 16.82
C GLY A 189 -25.86 33.47 17.40
N ASN A 190 -26.73 34.28 16.80
CA ASN A 190 -28.17 34.13 17.00
C ASN A 190 -28.74 33.23 15.90
N ILE A 191 -29.36 32.12 16.31
CA ILE A 191 -30.03 31.10 15.46
C ILE A 191 -31.55 31.06 15.67
N ASP A 192 -32.11 31.95 16.51
CA ASP A 192 -33.49 31.89 17.02
C ASP A 192 -34.54 31.88 15.88
N GLY A 193 -35.21 30.75 15.63
CA GLY A 193 -36.24 30.62 14.60
C GLY A 193 -35.74 30.40 13.18
N ILE A 194 -34.51 29.91 13.00
CA ILE A 194 -34.19 29.06 11.83
C ILE A 194 -34.99 27.76 11.97
N VAL A 195 -35.33 27.13 10.85
CA VAL A 195 -35.93 25.78 10.78
C VAL A 195 -34.80 24.83 10.40
N ASP A 196 -34.54 23.84 11.25
CA ASP A 196 -33.45 22.87 11.15
C ASP A 196 -33.89 21.58 10.45
N ASP A 197 -32.89 20.85 9.97
CA ASP A 197 -32.84 19.46 9.49
C ASP A 197 -33.13 18.39 10.58
N GLY A 198 -33.82 18.76 11.66
CA GLY A 198 -34.00 17.89 12.84
C GLY A 198 -32.77 17.75 13.77
N ASN A 199 -31.54 17.80 13.25
CA ASN A 199 -30.29 17.65 14.02
C ASN A 199 -30.00 18.83 14.97
N GLY A 200 -30.47 20.02 14.59
CA GLY A 200 -30.49 21.19 15.44
C GLY A 200 -29.34 22.16 15.18
N VAL A 201 -29.68 23.40 14.84
CA VAL A 201 -28.71 24.41 14.34
C VAL A 201 -27.51 24.64 15.26
N ASP A 202 -26.27 24.44 14.76
CA ASP A 202 -25.09 24.86 15.52
C ASP A 202 -25.01 26.40 15.61
N ARG A 203 -24.52 26.85 16.74
CA ARG A 203 -24.43 28.27 17.06
C ARG A 203 -23.06 28.83 16.76
N ASN A 204 -22.06 28.00 16.48
CA ASN A 204 -20.66 28.41 16.37
C ASN A 204 -20.18 28.37 14.91
N SER A 205 -20.67 27.44 14.10
CA SER A 205 -20.47 27.44 12.66
C SER A 205 -21.02 28.74 12.04
N THR A 206 -20.12 29.59 11.54
CA THR A 206 -20.48 30.82 10.83
C THR A 206 -19.41 31.25 9.83
N MET A 207 -19.84 31.78 8.69
CA MET A 207 -18.98 32.62 7.85
C MET A 207 -18.94 34.05 8.41
N SER A 208 -17.73 34.61 8.53
CA SER A 208 -17.48 35.98 8.97
C SER A 208 -16.97 36.87 7.84
N SER A 209 -17.51 38.08 7.73
CA SER A 209 -17.19 39.05 6.69
C SER A 209 -16.82 40.41 7.28
N TYR A 210 -15.55 40.82 7.15
CA TYR A 210 -15.02 42.09 7.63
C TYR A 210 -14.61 43.04 6.49
N LEU A 211 -15.21 44.24 6.49
CA LEU A 211 -14.89 45.33 5.56
C LEU A 211 -14.15 46.46 6.28
N ASN A 212 -13.07 46.97 5.67
CA ASN A 212 -12.10 47.84 6.35
C ASN A 212 -11.97 49.26 5.72
N ALA A 213 -12.54 49.50 4.53
CA ALA A 213 -12.48 50.78 3.84
C ALA A 213 -13.78 51.21 3.13
N ASN A 214 -13.98 52.52 3.03
CA ASN A 214 -15.17 53.14 2.46
C ASN A 214 -15.39 52.73 0.99
N GLY A 215 -16.48 52.00 0.72
CA GLY A 215 -16.80 51.53 -0.63
C GLY A 215 -16.11 50.23 -1.00
N GLU A 216 -15.65 49.46 0.00
CA GLU A 216 -15.45 48.03 -0.15
C GLU A 216 -16.79 47.29 -0.09
N SER A 217 -16.85 46.15 -0.77
CA SER A 217 -17.96 45.20 -0.71
C SER A 217 -17.47 43.79 -1.01
N ALA A 218 -18.19 42.80 -0.49
CA ALA A 218 -18.07 41.40 -0.84
C ALA A 218 -19.48 40.86 -1.14
N THR A 219 -19.62 40.12 -2.23
CA THR A 219 -20.83 39.40 -2.62
C THR A 219 -20.51 37.92 -2.55
N TYR A 220 -21.18 37.22 -1.65
CA TYR A 220 -21.15 35.78 -1.51
C TYR A 220 -22.27 35.19 -2.35
N LYS A 221 -21.98 34.10 -3.07
CA LYS A 221 -22.96 33.35 -3.84
C LYS A 221 -22.95 31.92 -3.36
N LEU A 222 -24.14 31.36 -3.22
CA LEU A 222 -24.35 29.93 -3.11
C LEU A 222 -25.21 29.59 -4.32
N ASP A 223 -24.63 28.85 -5.26
CA ASP A 223 -25.29 28.28 -6.42
C ASP A 223 -25.55 26.80 -6.07
N PHE A 224 -26.80 26.36 -6.10
CA PHE A 224 -27.24 24.98 -5.80
C PHE A 224 -27.17 24.13 -7.09
N SER A 225 -26.99 22.81 -6.97
CA SER A 225 -26.94 21.90 -8.14
C SER A 225 -28.28 21.78 -8.85
N GLN A 226 -29.36 21.71 -8.07
CA GLN A 226 -30.77 21.77 -8.46
C GLN A 226 -31.46 22.99 -7.79
N ASP A 227 -32.72 23.29 -8.12
CA ASP A 227 -33.49 24.30 -7.39
C ASP A 227 -33.78 23.81 -5.94
N VAL A 228 -33.98 24.74 -4.98
CA VAL A 228 -34.31 24.41 -3.57
C VAL A 228 -35.40 25.32 -2.98
N ASP A 229 -36.18 24.78 -2.04
CA ASP A 229 -37.31 25.40 -1.34
C ASP A 229 -37.00 25.74 0.15
N ASP A 230 -37.96 26.41 0.82
CA ASP A 230 -37.94 26.97 2.20
C ASP A 230 -36.59 27.38 2.83
N VAL A 231 -35.70 28.00 2.05
CA VAL A 231 -34.35 28.34 2.52
C VAL A 231 -34.37 29.31 3.70
N SER A 232 -33.73 28.92 4.80
CA SER A 232 -33.80 29.57 6.12
C SER A 232 -32.41 29.73 6.75
N PHE A 233 -32.03 30.99 7.04
CA PHE A 233 -30.74 31.30 7.69
C PHE A 233 -30.74 32.66 8.40
N ARG A 234 -29.72 32.95 9.21
CA ARG A 234 -29.57 34.25 9.90
C ARG A 234 -28.31 35.01 9.52
N ILE A 235 -28.49 36.32 9.35
CA ILE A 235 -27.38 37.28 9.24
C ILE A 235 -27.29 38.07 10.55
N ASN A 236 -26.11 38.03 11.15
CA ASN A 236 -25.77 38.53 12.48
C ASN A 236 -24.75 39.71 12.41
N ASP A 237 -24.54 40.38 13.55
CA ASP A 237 -23.72 41.59 13.70
C ASP A 237 -23.95 42.72 12.66
N ILE A 238 -25.21 42.98 12.26
CA ILE A 238 -25.56 44.10 11.35
C ILE A 238 -25.57 45.44 12.11
N ASP A 239 -24.43 45.80 12.70
CA ASP A 239 -24.22 47.00 13.52
C ASP A 239 -23.54 48.15 12.72
N TYR A 240 -22.84 49.10 13.35
CA TYR A 240 -21.93 50.15 12.79
C TYR A 240 -22.14 50.80 11.38
N LEU A 241 -23.34 50.75 10.79
CA LEU A 241 -23.64 51.03 9.37
C LEU A 241 -23.27 49.92 8.38
N SER A 242 -23.21 48.66 8.83
CA SER A 242 -23.29 47.49 7.95
C SER A 242 -24.53 47.63 7.07
N GLN A 243 -24.33 47.45 5.77
CA GLN A 243 -25.39 47.30 4.77
C GLN A 243 -25.21 45.93 4.15
N VAL A 244 -26.26 45.11 4.20
CA VAL A 244 -26.33 43.82 3.52
C VAL A 244 -27.46 43.87 2.52
N THR A 245 -27.24 43.42 1.30
CA THR A 245 -28.29 43.24 0.29
C THR A 245 -28.34 41.78 -0.09
N ILE A 246 -29.52 41.16 0.05
CA ILE A 246 -29.77 39.76 -0.26
C ILE A 246 -30.58 39.70 -1.57
N ARG A 247 -30.28 38.70 -2.42
CA ARG A 247 -31.10 38.32 -3.58
C ARG A 247 -31.22 36.81 -3.64
N ALA A 248 -32.33 36.36 -4.20
CA ALA A 248 -32.63 34.96 -4.46
C ALA A 248 -33.10 34.84 -5.91
N TYR A 249 -32.71 33.76 -6.60
CA TYR A 249 -32.91 33.57 -8.03
C TYR A 249 -33.48 32.19 -8.33
N ASP A 250 -34.50 32.12 -9.19
CA ASP A 250 -34.95 30.86 -9.83
C ASP A 250 -33.93 30.41 -10.91
N ALA A 251 -34.05 29.16 -11.38
CA ALA A 251 -33.24 28.59 -12.47
C ALA A 251 -33.06 29.53 -13.69
N GLU A 252 -34.10 30.28 -14.07
CA GLU A 252 -34.06 31.17 -15.24
C GLU A 252 -33.46 32.56 -14.95
N GLY A 253 -33.11 32.83 -13.68
CA GLY A 253 -32.44 34.03 -13.21
C GLY A 253 -33.36 35.25 -13.00
N ASN A 254 -34.66 35.04 -12.78
CA ASN A 254 -35.55 36.06 -12.21
C ASN A 254 -35.33 36.18 -10.69
N LEU A 255 -36.05 37.07 -10.02
CA LEU A 255 -35.90 37.30 -8.57
C LEU A 255 -37.10 36.72 -7.82
N VAL A 256 -36.83 35.87 -6.82
CA VAL A 256 -37.84 35.20 -5.97
C VAL A 256 -38.02 35.95 -4.65
N ASP A 257 -39.26 36.07 -4.16
CA ASP A 257 -39.59 36.87 -2.97
C ASP A 257 -38.88 36.38 -1.69
N ILE A 258 -38.41 37.30 -0.85
CA ILE A 258 -37.67 37.02 0.40
C ILE A 258 -38.43 37.67 1.57
N ASP A 259 -38.73 36.92 2.64
CA ASP A 259 -39.21 37.50 3.90
C ASP A 259 -38.06 37.72 4.89
N ILE A 260 -38.20 38.74 5.73
CA ILE A 260 -37.15 39.19 6.67
C ILE A 260 -37.76 39.55 8.03
N ASP A 261 -37.55 38.72 9.06
CA ASP A 261 -37.75 39.13 10.46
C ASP A 261 -36.51 39.86 11.00
N ALA A 262 -36.46 41.17 10.72
CA ALA A 262 -35.38 42.05 11.11
C ALA A 262 -35.44 42.44 12.60
N GLY A 263 -34.34 42.20 13.31
CA GLY A 263 -34.14 42.64 14.69
C GLY A 263 -34.37 44.15 14.88
N SER A 264 -34.80 44.53 16.08
CA SER A 264 -35.38 45.86 16.39
C SER A 264 -34.53 47.12 16.11
N LEU A 265 -33.27 46.99 15.69
CA LEU A 265 -32.38 48.08 15.27
C LEU A 265 -31.91 47.97 13.80
N ILE A 266 -32.34 46.97 13.04
CA ILE A 266 -32.19 46.89 11.59
C ILE A 266 -33.40 47.56 10.92
N THR A 267 -33.19 48.15 9.75
CA THR A 267 -34.27 48.49 8.81
C THR A 267 -34.04 47.68 7.54
N ALA A 268 -34.95 46.75 7.23
CA ALA A 268 -35.05 46.14 5.89
C ALA A 268 -35.76 47.11 4.93
N THR A 269 -35.30 47.17 3.69
CA THR A 269 -35.91 47.92 2.60
C THR A 269 -35.62 47.28 1.24
N ASP A 270 -36.66 46.81 0.57
CA ASP A 270 -36.78 46.85 -0.89
C ASP A 270 -36.48 48.28 -1.40
N GLU A 271 -35.35 48.44 -2.12
CA GLU A 271 -34.92 49.72 -2.70
C GLU A 271 -35.45 49.97 -4.13
N ASP A 272 -35.85 48.95 -4.89
CA ASP A 272 -36.17 49.06 -6.32
C ASP A 272 -37.65 48.81 -6.69
N GLY A 273 -38.42 48.19 -5.80
CA GLY A 273 -39.84 47.92 -5.94
C GLY A 273 -40.15 46.57 -6.60
N ALA A 274 -39.18 45.67 -6.74
CA ALA A 274 -39.35 44.31 -7.22
C ALA A 274 -39.22 43.30 -6.05
N GLY A 275 -39.92 42.17 -6.19
CA GLY A 275 -39.71 41.04 -5.29
C GLY A 275 -38.27 40.52 -5.38
N GLY A 276 -37.78 39.95 -4.28
CA GLY A 276 -36.48 39.27 -4.23
C GLY A 276 -35.21 40.12 -4.20
N THR A 277 -35.27 41.38 -3.77
CA THR A 277 -34.07 42.13 -3.38
C THR A 277 -34.31 42.93 -2.10
N GLU A 278 -33.84 42.41 -0.97
CA GLU A 278 -33.97 43.07 0.33
C GLU A 278 -32.65 43.66 0.82
N THR A 279 -32.70 44.86 1.40
CA THR A 279 -31.51 45.59 1.87
C THR A 279 -31.62 45.93 3.35
N LEU A 280 -30.79 45.27 4.15
CA LEU A 280 -30.69 45.40 5.59
C LEU A 280 -29.71 46.52 5.94
N ILE A 281 -30.16 47.53 6.68
CA ILE A 281 -29.33 48.66 7.11
C ILE A 281 -29.42 48.86 8.62
N SER A 282 -28.26 48.91 9.28
CA SER A 282 -28.18 49.24 10.71
C SER A 282 -28.70 50.64 11.01
N SER A 283 -29.72 50.74 11.89
CA SER A 283 -30.39 52.00 12.23
C SER A 283 -29.56 52.90 13.17
N THR A 284 -28.40 52.44 13.65
CA THR A 284 -27.60 53.13 14.67
C THR A 284 -26.14 53.36 14.23
N PRO A 285 -25.77 54.57 13.76
CA PRO A 285 -24.43 54.84 13.19
C PRO A 285 -23.21 54.70 14.10
N ASN A 286 -23.38 54.33 15.38
CA ASN A 286 -22.34 54.14 16.40
C ASN A 286 -22.82 53.14 17.49
N GLY A 287 -23.87 52.37 17.21
CA GLY A 287 -24.34 51.29 18.08
C GLY A 287 -23.61 50.02 17.71
N GLY A 288 -23.25 49.22 18.71
CA GLY A 288 -22.72 47.89 18.51
C GLY A 288 -23.00 47.00 19.72
N ALA A 289 -23.01 45.69 19.49
CA ALA A 289 -23.46 44.69 20.44
C ALA A 289 -22.45 43.53 20.54
N SER A 290 -22.94 42.37 20.95
CA SER A 290 -22.31 41.07 20.70
C SER A 290 -23.03 40.41 19.54
N ASP A 291 -22.36 39.46 18.91
CA ASP A 291 -22.74 38.87 17.62
C ASP A 291 -24.07 38.06 17.76
N ASP A 292 -24.34 37.52 18.96
CA ASP A 292 -25.61 36.91 19.40
C ASP A 292 -26.80 37.89 19.58
N SER A 293 -26.63 39.17 19.28
CA SER A 293 -27.64 40.19 19.59
C SER A 293 -28.80 40.19 18.59
N ALA A 294 -29.93 39.58 18.99
CA ALA A 294 -31.25 39.67 18.33
C ALA A 294 -31.77 41.10 18.03
N GLN A 295 -31.09 42.17 18.44
CA GLN A 295 -31.39 43.54 17.98
C GLN A 295 -30.72 43.92 16.64
N TYR A 296 -29.63 43.23 16.28
CA TYR A 296 -28.77 43.44 15.11
C TYR A 296 -28.59 42.13 14.29
N SER A 297 -29.56 41.22 14.42
CA SER A 297 -29.69 39.97 13.68
C SER A 297 -30.98 40.01 12.86
N ALA A 298 -30.99 39.41 11.68
CA ALA A 298 -32.19 39.20 10.86
C ALA A 298 -32.30 37.73 10.48
N LEU A 299 -33.52 37.19 10.54
CA LEU A 299 -33.87 35.92 9.89
C LEU A 299 -34.18 36.22 8.43
N VAL A 300 -33.71 35.35 7.55
CA VAL A 300 -33.99 35.32 6.12
C VAL A 300 -34.76 34.03 5.87
N SER A 301 -35.90 34.12 5.18
CA SER A 301 -36.70 32.97 4.78
C SER A 301 -37.14 33.16 3.33
N ILE A 302 -36.96 32.13 2.50
CA ILE A 302 -37.19 32.17 1.05
C ILE A 302 -37.94 30.88 0.66
N SER A 303 -39.23 30.97 0.37
CA SER A 303 -40.05 29.77 0.09
C SER A 303 -39.81 29.09 -1.26
N GLY A 304 -38.71 29.43 -1.95
CA GLY A 304 -38.29 28.92 -3.27
C GLY A 304 -39.36 28.88 -4.40
N PRO A 305 -39.12 28.08 -5.46
CA PRO A 305 -37.87 27.37 -5.76
C PRO A 305 -36.76 28.34 -6.18
N ILE A 306 -35.50 28.05 -5.79
CA ILE A 306 -34.33 28.88 -6.12
C ILE A 306 -33.03 28.09 -6.38
N SER A 307 -32.29 28.46 -7.43
CA SER A 307 -30.96 27.89 -7.77
C SER A 307 -29.80 28.72 -7.24
N ARG A 308 -30.03 29.96 -6.78
CA ARG A 308 -28.93 30.78 -6.21
C ARG A 308 -29.39 31.83 -5.21
N ILE A 309 -28.60 31.98 -4.15
CA ILE A 309 -28.62 33.14 -3.23
C ILE A 309 -27.38 34.03 -3.43
N GLU A 310 -27.57 35.36 -3.47
CA GLU A 310 -26.48 36.35 -3.37
C GLU A 310 -26.58 37.17 -2.06
N ILE A 311 -25.56 37.11 -1.21
CA ILE A 311 -25.42 37.93 0.01
C ILE A 311 -24.33 38.99 -0.19
N THR A 312 -24.70 40.26 -0.34
CA THR A 312 -23.77 41.37 -0.59
C THR A 312 -23.57 42.26 0.64
N HIS A 313 -22.44 42.12 1.33
CA HIS A 313 -21.99 43.04 2.39
C HIS A 313 -21.31 44.28 1.77
N THR A 314 -21.74 45.49 2.13
CA THR A 314 -21.19 46.76 1.63
C THR A 314 -20.85 47.77 2.74
N GLN A 315 -19.64 48.34 2.69
CA GLN A 315 -19.18 49.32 3.69
C GLN A 315 -19.68 50.75 3.40
N VAL A 316 -20.83 51.11 4.01
CA VAL A 316 -21.43 52.46 3.88
C VAL A 316 -20.88 53.46 4.90
N GLY A 317 -19.62 53.85 4.73
CA GLY A 317 -19.07 54.97 5.50
C GLY A 317 -17.57 54.89 5.79
N HIS A 318 -17.15 55.50 6.89
CA HIS A 318 -15.74 55.60 7.31
C HIS A 318 -15.43 54.75 8.55
N GLY A 319 -16.20 53.69 8.78
CA GLY A 319 -15.98 52.69 9.83
C GLY A 319 -15.24 51.46 9.30
N THR A 320 -15.23 50.44 10.13
CA THR A 320 -15.07 49.02 9.79
C THR A 320 -16.41 48.36 10.10
N THR A 321 -16.88 47.41 9.29
CA THR A 321 -18.12 46.66 9.54
C THR A 321 -17.86 45.16 9.48
N GLY A 322 -18.41 44.43 10.45
CA GLY A 322 -18.57 42.98 10.40
C GLY A 322 -20.00 42.62 10.01
N ILE A 323 -20.17 41.37 9.56
CA ILE A 323 -21.37 40.54 9.73
C ILE A 323 -20.90 39.10 9.92
N THR A 324 -21.76 38.24 10.49
CA THR A 324 -21.63 36.79 10.34
C THR A 324 -22.90 36.20 9.73
N VAL A 325 -22.79 35.06 9.06
CA VAL A 325 -23.90 34.29 8.47
C VAL A 325 -23.86 32.89 9.09
N SER A 326 -25.01 32.40 9.56
CA SER A 326 -25.14 31.01 10.04
C SER A 326 -25.04 30.02 8.88
N ASP A 327 -25.07 28.74 9.22
CA ASP A 327 -25.46 27.65 8.30
C ASP A 327 -26.83 27.95 7.66
N ILE A 328 -27.07 27.31 6.52
CA ILE A 328 -28.19 27.60 5.63
C ILE A 328 -28.95 26.29 5.38
N TYR A 329 -30.19 26.23 5.86
CA TYR A 329 -31.06 25.07 5.76
C TYR A 329 -32.05 25.29 4.62
N TYR A 330 -32.31 24.27 3.81
CA TYR A 330 -33.20 24.35 2.65
C TYR A 330 -33.84 22.98 2.39
N ASP A 331 -34.95 22.98 1.68
CA ASP A 331 -35.67 21.76 1.32
C ASP A 331 -35.33 21.45 -0.15
N VAL A 332 -35.05 20.18 -0.50
CA VAL A 332 -34.72 19.80 -1.89
C VAL A 332 -35.97 19.84 -2.78
N THR A 333 -35.93 20.49 -3.95
CA THR A 333 -37.05 20.41 -4.91
C THR A 333 -36.77 19.39 -5.99
N PRO A 334 -37.66 18.39 -6.21
CA PRO A 334 -37.54 17.47 -7.35
C PRO A 334 -37.45 18.22 -8.70
N ASP A 335 -36.52 17.80 -9.57
CA ASP A 335 -35.88 18.67 -10.58
C ASP A 335 -36.70 18.89 -11.89
N TYR A 336 -37.81 19.64 -11.82
CA TYR A 336 -38.80 19.75 -12.92
C TYR A 336 -38.43 20.64 -14.15
N GLU A 337 -37.44 20.23 -14.98
CA GLU A 337 -37.11 20.85 -16.29
C GLU A 337 -38.14 20.51 -17.41
N GLY A 338 -39.28 21.22 -17.40
CA GLY A 338 -40.45 20.88 -18.24
C GLY A 338 -40.37 21.18 -19.76
N GLY A 339 -40.82 20.23 -20.60
CA GLY A 339 -40.78 20.34 -22.08
C GLY A 339 -41.97 19.83 -22.89
N SER A 340 -42.69 18.79 -22.45
CA SER A 340 -43.90 18.23 -23.08
C SER A 340 -44.78 17.61 -22.01
N GLN A 341 -46.12 17.61 -22.17
CA GLN A 341 -47.01 17.03 -21.18
C GLN A 341 -47.06 15.49 -21.27
N THR A 342 -46.44 14.85 -20.29
CA THR A 342 -46.89 13.65 -19.55
C THR A 342 -46.75 14.01 -18.06
N HIS A 343 -47.35 13.25 -17.14
CA HIS A 343 -46.95 13.34 -15.73
C HIS A 343 -45.46 12.96 -15.63
N TRP A 344 -44.80 13.43 -14.59
CA TRP A 344 -43.72 12.65 -13.99
C TRP A 344 -44.46 12.00 -12.84
N SER A 345 -44.58 10.68 -12.90
CA SER A 345 -45.34 9.89 -11.96
C SER A 345 -44.70 10.04 -10.58
N ASP A 346 -45.57 10.18 -9.59
CA ASP A 346 -45.42 9.52 -8.31
C ASP A 346 -45.59 7.98 -8.61
N GLY A 347 -44.96 7.06 -7.88
CA GLY A 347 -44.72 5.66 -8.31
C GLY A 347 -45.97 4.79 -8.59
N ASP A 348 -45.98 3.97 -9.64
CA ASP A 348 -47.08 3.00 -9.87
C ASP A 348 -46.89 1.74 -8.97
N ASP A 349 -46.90 1.93 -7.64
CA ASP A 349 -46.40 0.97 -6.63
C ASP A 349 -47.28 -0.29 -6.42
N VAL A 350 -46.65 -1.38 -5.99
CA VAL A 350 -47.29 -2.62 -5.49
C VAL A 350 -47.07 -2.73 -3.97
N ILE A 351 -48.17 -2.82 -3.21
CA ILE A 351 -48.11 -2.84 -1.73
C ILE A 351 -48.90 -4.04 -1.18
N ASP A 352 -48.24 -5.01 -0.53
CA ASP A 352 -48.91 -6.08 0.25
C ASP A 352 -48.76 -5.89 1.76
N GLY A 353 -49.89 -5.62 2.42
CA GLY A 353 -49.95 -5.51 3.88
C GLY A 353 -49.80 -6.82 4.65
N GLY A 354 -49.78 -7.98 3.98
CA GLY A 354 -49.48 -9.26 4.63
C GLY A 354 -50.54 -9.73 5.63
N SER A 355 -50.29 -9.64 6.95
CA SER A 355 -51.11 -10.35 7.93
C SER A 355 -51.29 -9.80 9.36
N GLY A 356 -51.95 -8.66 9.53
CA GLY A 356 -52.18 -8.04 10.84
C GLY A 356 -53.48 -7.28 11.13
N GLU A 357 -53.31 -5.97 11.38
CA GLU A 357 -54.33 -4.90 11.48
C GLU A 357 -53.62 -3.64 10.92
N ASP A 358 -53.43 -3.62 9.60
CA ASP A 358 -52.34 -2.93 8.90
C ASP A 358 -52.77 -1.54 8.36
N THR A 359 -51.83 -0.68 7.97
CA THR A 359 -52.09 0.68 7.45
C THR A 359 -51.25 0.99 6.22
N LEU A 360 -51.90 1.06 5.05
CA LEU A 360 -51.26 1.15 3.74
C LEU A 360 -51.59 2.49 3.08
N PHE A 361 -50.61 3.09 2.41
CA PHE A 361 -50.72 4.34 1.66
C PHE A 361 -49.98 4.22 0.33
N GLY A 362 -50.68 4.28 -0.80
CA GLY A 362 -50.01 4.41 -2.11
C GLY A 362 -49.48 5.83 -2.36
N GLU A 363 -50.22 6.85 -1.90
CA GLU A 363 -49.92 8.29 -2.02
C GLU A 363 -50.15 8.88 -3.42
N GLY A 364 -49.41 8.45 -4.44
CA GLY A 364 -49.61 8.90 -5.82
C GLY A 364 -48.98 7.96 -6.84
N GLY A 365 -49.71 7.76 -7.95
CA GLY A 365 -49.43 6.71 -8.93
C GLY A 365 -50.74 6.06 -9.35
N ASP A 366 -50.72 5.10 -10.27
CA ASP A 366 -51.85 4.21 -10.52
C ASP A 366 -51.70 2.90 -9.68
N ASP A 367 -51.48 3.03 -8.36
CA ASP A 367 -51.03 2.01 -7.39
C ASP A 367 -51.87 0.71 -7.35
N THR A 368 -51.24 -0.39 -6.93
CA THR A 368 -51.89 -1.68 -6.60
C THR A 368 -51.72 -2.05 -5.13
N ILE A 369 -52.79 -1.95 -4.34
CA ILE A 369 -52.77 -2.18 -2.89
C ILE A 369 -53.50 -3.48 -2.53
N ILE A 370 -52.74 -4.45 -2.00
CA ILE A 370 -53.19 -5.75 -1.50
C ILE A 370 -53.35 -5.65 0.03
N ASP A 371 -54.60 -5.73 0.52
CA ASP A 371 -54.92 -5.42 1.94
C ASP A 371 -54.66 -6.55 2.94
N GLY A 372 -54.28 -7.73 2.47
CA GLY A 372 -53.87 -8.84 3.33
C GLY A 372 -54.94 -9.39 4.28
N ALA A 373 -54.50 -9.86 5.44
CA ALA A 373 -55.25 -10.78 6.30
C ALA A 373 -55.72 -10.21 7.66
N GLY A 374 -56.22 -8.96 7.72
CA GLY A 374 -56.46 -8.27 8.99
C GLY A 374 -57.83 -7.60 9.21
N ALA A 375 -57.76 -6.33 9.59
CA ALA A 375 -58.86 -5.39 9.81
C ALA A 375 -58.37 -3.96 9.53
N ASP A 376 -58.03 -3.72 8.26
CA ASP A 376 -56.91 -2.87 7.85
C ASP A 376 -57.37 -1.46 7.38
N LEU A 377 -56.42 -0.56 7.13
CA LEU A 377 -56.66 0.79 6.66
C LEU A 377 -55.88 1.03 5.37
N ALA A 378 -56.55 1.02 4.23
CA ALA A 378 -55.90 1.24 2.93
C ALA A 378 -56.32 2.60 2.35
N TYR A 379 -55.31 3.40 2.00
CA TYR A 379 -55.44 4.69 1.35
C TYR A 379 -54.72 4.63 0.02
N GLY A 380 -55.41 4.97 -1.07
CA GLY A 380 -54.78 5.13 -2.37
C GLY A 380 -54.13 6.51 -2.40
N GLY A 381 -54.72 7.47 -3.13
CA GLY A 381 -54.35 8.86 -2.95
C GLY A 381 -55.02 9.85 -3.87
N ALA A 382 -54.50 9.94 -5.08
CA ALA A 382 -54.84 10.98 -6.03
C ALA A 382 -55.13 10.49 -7.43
N ASP A 383 -54.61 9.34 -7.85
CA ASP A 383 -54.59 8.96 -9.25
C ASP A 383 -55.51 7.75 -9.51
N ARG A 384 -55.10 6.57 -10.01
CA ARG A 384 -56.09 5.51 -10.38
C ARG A 384 -55.89 4.17 -9.68
N ASP A 385 -55.96 4.23 -8.38
CA ASP A 385 -55.52 3.18 -7.48
C ASP A 385 -56.44 1.94 -7.53
N THR A 386 -55.83 0.76 -7.42
CA THR A 386 -56.47 -0.56 -7.48
C THR A 386 -56.26 -1.32 -6.18
N PHE A 387 -57.31 -1.37 -5.36
CA PHE A 387 -57.33 -2.17 -4.13
C PHE A 387 -57.76 -3.60 -4.44
N VAL A 388 -56.90 -4.58 -4.17
CA VAL A 388 -57.17 -6.00 -4.41
C VAL A 388 -57.36 -6.71 -3.07
N GLY A 389 -58.55 -7.27 -2.83
CA GLY A 389 -58.80 -8.06 -1.61
C GLY A 389 -60.01 -7.62 -0.79
N GLY A 390 -59.88 -7.67 0.54
CA GLY A 390 -60.94 -7.37 1.50
C GLY A 390 -61.06 -8.41 2.62
N SER A 391 -60.77 -7.97 3.85
CA SER A 391 -60.84 -8.74 5.09
C SER A 391 -62.04 -8.34 6.00
N VAL A 392 -62.01 -8.64 7.31
CA VAL A 392 -63.18 -8.45 8.22
C VAL A 392 -62.95 -7.38 9.26
N GLY A 393 -62.65 -6.17 8.81
CA GLY A 393 -62.77 -4.97 9.65
C GLY A 393 -62.51 -3.64 8.95
N ASP A 394 -62.07 -3.74 7.71
CA ASP A 394 -61.22 -2.81 6.97
C ASP A 394 -61.96 -1.55 6.53
N ASP A 395 -61.21 -0.48 6.27
CA ASP A 395 -61.68 0.84 5.84
C ASP A 395 -60.80 1.29 4.66
N VAL A 396 -61.36 1.26 3.45
CA VAL A 396 -60.67 1.63 2.19
C VAL A 396 -61.09 3.04 1.73
N ASP A 397 -60.14 3.87 1.31
CA ASP A 397 -60.39 5.24 0.81
C ASP A 397 -59.46 5.57 -0.38
N GLY A 398 -59.99 5.64 -1.61
CA GLY A 398 -59.23 6.02 -2.82
C GLY A 398 -58.90 7.51 -2.92
N GLY A 399 -59.57 8.36 -2.12
CA GLY A 399 -59.36 9.81 -2.15
C GLY A 399 -60.21 10.57 -3.18
N GLU A 400 -59.97 11.88 -3.34
CA GLU A 400 -60.73 12.74 -4.27
C GLU A 400 -59.80 13.81 -4.90
N ALA A 401 -58.53 13.45 -5.12
CA ALA A 401 -57.53 14.33 -5.75
C ALA A 401 -57.44 14.10 -7.28
N GLY A 402 -56.24 13.95 -7.85
CA GLY A 402 -55.90 13.91 -9.29
C GLY A 402 -56.93 13.34 -10.29
N VAL A 403 -56.84 12.05 -10.61
CA VAL A 403 -57.53 11.34 -11.71
C VAL A 403 -58.53 10.31 -11.16
N ASP A 404 -59.65 10.83 -10.61
CA ASP A 404 -60.80 10.12 -10.01
C ASP A 404 -61.39 8.88 -10.76
N GLU A 405 -60.67 7.74 -10.89
CA GLU A 405 -61.16 6.48 -11.48
C GLU A 405 -60.77 5.19 -10.68
N ASP A 406 -60.79 5.26 -9.34
CA ASP A 406 -60.35 4.19 -8.40
C ASP A 406 -61.15 2.89 -8.50
N THR A 407 -60.48 1.77 -8.21
CA THR A 407 -61.03 0.42 -8.29
C THR A 407 -60.85 -0.38 -7.00
N LEU A 408 -61.95 -0.81 -6.38
CA LEU A 408 -61.93 -1.82 -5.32
C LEU A 408 -62.35 -3.17 -5.90
N ASP A 409 -61.40 -4.09 -5.99
CA ASP A 409 -61.62 -5.42 -6.53
C ASP A 409 -61.92 -6.47 -5.46
N LEU A 410 -63.17 -6.94 -5.49
CA LEU A 410 -63.70 -7.98 -4.61
C LEU A 410 -64.05 -9.26 -5.40
N ARG A 411 -63.46 -9.46 -6.58
CA ARG A 411 -63.53 -10.73 -7.34
C ARG A 411 -62.99 -11.89 -6.50
N GLY A 412 -63.48 -13.11 -6.75
CA GLY A 412 -63.13 -14.31 -5.96
C GLY A 412 -63.74 -14.37 -4.54
N LEU A 413 -64.05 -13.23 -3.93
CA LEU A 413 -64.62 -13.15 -2.58
C LEU A 413 -66.14 -13.34 -2.56
N ASN A 414 -66.64 -14.19 -1.64
CA ASN A 414 -68.09 -14.40 -1.46
C ASN A 414 -68.76 -13.25 -0.68
N VAL A 415 -68.91 -12.09 -1.33
CA VAL A 415 -69.35 -10.83 -0.73
C VAL A 415 -70.70 -10.32 -1.27
N ALA A 416 -71.24 -9.30 -0.60
CA ALA A 416 -72.39 -8.54 -1.10
C ALA A 416 -72.30 -7.05 -0.73
N VAL A 417 -72.05 -6.20 -1.72
CA VAL A 417 -71.90 -4.74 -1.56
C VAL A 417 -73.26 -4.04 -1.32
N GLU A 418 -73.30 -3.12 -0.34
CA GLU A 418 -74.44 -2.25 -0.02
C GLU A 418 -74.00 -0.78 0.00
N TYR A 419 -74.03 -0.11 -1.17
CA TYR A 419 -73.76 1.33 -1.35
C TYR A 419 -74.70 2.24 -0.53
N GLU A 420 -74.22 3.42 -0.14
CA GLU A 420 -75.00 4.41 0.60
C GLU A 420 -76.09 5.10 -0.26
N ASP A 421 -77.20 5.51 0.38
CA ASP A 421 -78.48 5.82 -0.30
C ASP A 421 -78.45 7.16 -1.10
N ASP A 422 -77.42 7.99 -0.88
CA ASP A 422 -77.21 9.32 -1.49
C ASP A 422 -75.75 9.50 -2.06
N ASP A 423 -74.86 8.51 -1.93
CA ASP A 423 -73.44 8.49 -2.39
C ASP A 423 -73.13 7.15 -3.08
N PRO A 424 -72.75 7.11 -4.38
CA PRO A 424 -72.46 5.86 -5.08
C PRO A 424 -70.99 5.42 -4.94
N GLU A 425 -70.09 6.35 -4.63
CA GLU A 425 -68.65 6.11 -4.43
C GLU A 425 -68.33 5.60 -2.99
N ALA A 426 -69.34 5.40 -2.12
CA ALA A 426 -69.14 4.91 -0.75
C ALA A 426 -70.16 3.81 -0.36
N GLY A 427 -69.73 2.87 0.50
CA GLY A 427 -70.57 1.72 0.85
C GLY A 427 -70.07 0.83 1.99
N THR A 428 -70.66 -0.37 2.07
CA THR A 428 -70.28 -1.41 3.03
C THR A 428 -70.31 -2.76 2.32
N VAL A 429 -69.18 -3.48 2.33
CA VAL A 429 -69.09 -4.86 1.83
C VAL A 429 -69.51 -5.83 2.92
N ARG A 430 -70.01 -7.01 2.53
CA ARG A 430 -70.60 -7.98 3.47
C ARG A 430 -70.19 -9.40 3.13
N PHE A 431 -69.18 -9.92 3.81
CA PHE A 431 -68.68 -11.29 3.68
C PHE A 431 -69.74 -12.33 4.07
N LEU A 432 -69.85 -13.42 3.29
CA LEU A 432 -70.88 -14.45 3.43
C LEU A 432 -70.30 -15.86 3.64
N ASP A 433 -70.94 -16.66 4.50
CA ASP A 433 -70.69 -18.10 4.58
C ASP A 433 -71.40 -18.91 3.45
N ASP A 434 -71.03 -20.19 3.29
CA ASP A 434 -71.67 -21.19 2.38
C ASP A 434 -73.22 -21.25 2.42
N ASP A 435 -73.86 -20.72 3.47
CA ASP A 435 -75.31 -20.71 3.72
C ASP A 435 -75.92 -19.29 3.56
N ASP A 436 -75.24 -18.37 2.85
CA ASP A 436 -75.58 -16.93 2.62
C ASP A 436 -75.69 -16.08 3.91
N ASN A 437 -74.97 -16.41 4.99
CA ASN A 437 -75.03 -15.64 6.24
C ASN A 437 -73.83 -14.73 6.39
N VAL A 438 -74.08 -13.46 6.76
CA VAL A 438 -73.03 -12.46 6.96
C VAL A 438 -72.13 -12.85 8.13
N THR A 439 -70.84 -13.01 7.84
CA THR A 439 -69.74 -13.29 8.78
C THR A 439 -69.11 -12.00 9.30
N GLY A 440 -68.89 -11.03 8.42
CA GLY A 440 -68.19 -9.76 8.65
C GLY A 440 -68.65 -8.61 7.74
N THR A 441 -67.99 -7.45 7.86
CA THR A 441 -68.18 -6.25 7.02
C THR A 441 -66.96 -5.34 7.10
N MET A 442 -66.46 -4.88 5.96
CA MET A 442 -65.55 -3.73 5.77
C MET A 442 -66.35 -2.52 5.22
N THR A 443 -65.74 -1.34 5.20
CA THR A 443 -66.25 -0.11 4.58
C THR A 443 -65.34 0.40 3.48
N PHE A 444 -65.91 1.18 2.56
CA PHE A 444 -65.14 1.95 1.58
C PHE A 444 -65.79 3.32 1.39
N GLU A 445 -64.98 4.35 1.19
CA GLU A 445 -65.39 5.64 0.64
C GLU A 445 -64.49 6.05 -0.54
N ASN A 446 -64.98 6.94 -1.38
CA ASN A 446 -64.33 7.41 -2.60
C ASN A 446 -63.75 6.29 -3.49
N ILE A 447 -64.62 5.40 -3.99
CA ILE A 447 -64.29 4.38 -5.00
C ILE A 447 -65.32 4.38 -6.14
N GLU A 448 -64.88 4.73 -7.35
CA GLU A 448 -65.71 4.76 -8.57
C GLU A 448 -66.16 3.36 -9.02
N THR A 449 -65.25 2.38 -8.94
CA THR A 449 -65.41 1.06 -9.54
C THR A 449 -65.24 -0.05 -8.50
N VAL A 450 -66.34 -0.53 -7.92
CA VAL A 450 -66.31 -1.77 -7.12
C VAL A 450 -66.57 -2.99 -8.00
N LEU A 451 -65.55 -3.81 -8.23
CA LEU A 451 -65.66 -5.08 -8.94
C LEU A 451 -66.15 -6.18 -8.00
N THR A 452 -67.06 -7.02 -8.50
CA THR A 452 -67.63 -8.18 -7.79
C THR A 452 -68.13 -9.19 -8.83
N ASP A 453 -67.90 -10.49 -8.61
CA ASP A 453 -68.24 -11.60 -9.52
C ASP A 453 -69.54 -11.44 -10.33
N PRO A 454 -69.46 -11.24 -11.66
CA PRO A 454 -70.62 -11.17 -12.54
C PRO A 454 -70.81 -12.39 -13.50
N ASP A 455 -70.47 -13.62 -13.07
CA ASP A 455 -70.47 -14.89 -13.86
C ASP A 455 -69.22 -14.98 -14.77
N PRO A 456 -68.48 -16.11 -14.79
CA PRO A 456 -67.04 -16.12 -15.04
C PRO A 456 -66.67 -15.77 -16.48
N GLN A 457 -65.66 -14.93 -16.58
CA GLN A 457 -64.83 -14.68 -17.75
C GLN A 457 -63.49 -14.21 -17.18
N LEU A 458 -62.47 -15.05 -17.35
CA LEU A 458 -61.08 -14.72 -17.62
C LEU A 458 -60.55 -13.48 -16.89
N ASP A 459 -59.77 -13.69 -15.84
CA ASP A 459 -59.20 -12.61 -15.04
C ASP A 459 -57.76 -12.23 -15.40
N GLY A 460 -57.09 -12.99 -16.27
CA GLY A 460 -55.76 -12.68 -16.81
C GLY A 460 -54.60 -13.41 -16.15
N TYR A 461 -54.86 -14.25 -15.15
CA TYR A 461 -53.82 -15.03 -14.47
C TYR A 461 -53.98 -16.52 -14.79
N VAL A 462 -52.89 -17.22 -15.06
CA VAL A 462 -52.89 -18.68 -15.23
C VAL A 462 -52.53 -19.36 -13.91
N GLU A 463 -53.55 -19.70 -13.11
CA GLU A 463 -53.36 -20.23 -11.76
C GLU A 463 -53.01 -21.74 -11.74
N GLY A 464 -51.87 -22.06 -11.14
CA GLY A 464 -51.44 -23.40 -10.75
C GLY A 464 -52.28 -24.00 -9.63
N THR A 465 -51.79 -25.09 -9.03
CA THR A 465 -52.35 -25.59 -7.76
C THR A 465 -51.23 -25.89 -6.78
N ALA A 466 -51.56 -26.02 -5.49
CA ALA A 466 -50.61 -26.40 -4.45
C ALA A 466 -50.13 -27.89 -4.55
N GLY A 467 -49.66 -28.32 -5.73
CA GLY A 467 -48.70 -29.43 -5.84
C GLY A 467 -48.54 -30.06 -7.23
N GLY A 468 -47.58 -29.57 -8.03
CA GLY A 468 -46.91 -30.34 -9.08
C GLY A 468 -47.76 -30.51 -10.33
N ASP A 469 -48.09 -29.38 -10.94
CA ASP A 469 -48.80 -29.21 -12.18
C ASP A 469 -47.84 -29.12 -13.39
N VAL A 470 -48.41 -28.96 -14.57
CA VAL A 470 -47.68 -28.69 -15.82
C VAL A 470 -48.52 -27.65 -16.54
N ILE A 471 -48.06 -26.41 -16.44
CA ILE A 471 -48.69 -25.23 -17.00
C ILE A 471 -48.07 -25.06 -18.40
N ASP A 472 -48.88 -25.31 -19.42
CA ASP A 472 -48.54 -25.18 -20.84
C ASP A 472 -49.79 -24.65 -21.57
N ALA A 473 -49.69 -24.27 -22.85
CA ALA A 473 -50.83 -23.94 -23.73
C ALA A 473 -51.91 -25.05 -23.91
N GLY A 474 -51.86 -26.11 -23.11
CA GLY A 474 -52.87 -27.16 -22.96
C GLY A 474 -53.39 -27.36 -21.53
N TYR A 475 -52.99 -26.53 -20.56
CA TYR A 475 -53.42 -26.54 -19.17
C TYR A 475 -54.94 -26.33 -19.06
N ASP A 476 -55.63 -27.15 -18.26
CA ASP A 476 -57.08 -27.01 -17.98
C ASP A 476 -57.40 -27.10 -16.49
N GLY A 477 -56.40 -26.75 -15.67
CA GLY A 477 -56.46 -26.72 -14.20
C GLY A 477 -57.04 -25.42 -13.63
N ASP A 478 -56.81 -24.31 -14.35
CA ASP A 478 -57.23 -22.96 -14.01
C ASP A 478 -58.71 -22.85 -13.57
N PRO A 479 -59.05 -22.11 -12.49
CA PRO A 479 -60.41 -21.98 -12.00
C PRO A 479 -61.39 -21.24 -12.93
N ASP A 480 -60.93 -20.20 -13.62
CA ASP A 480 -61.77 -19.22 -14.32
C ASP A 480 -61.68 -19.33 -15.86
N GLY A 481 -60.59 -19.90 -16.35
CA GLY A 481 -60.46 -20.61 -17.62
C GLY A 481 -59.35 -20.10 -18.52
N ASP A 482 -58.45 -19.30 -17.97
CA ASP A 482 -57.33 -18.59 -18.57
C ASP A 482 -56.24 -19.59 -19.00
N MET A 483 -55.53 -19.25 -20.06
CA MET A 483 -54.78 -20.22 -20.85
C MET A 483 -53.61 -19.57 -21.57
N ILE A 484 -52.44 -20.14 -21.34
CA ILE A 484 -51.21 -19.81 -22.06
C ILE A 484 -51.40 -19.73 -23.60
N ASP A 485 -50.83 -18.71 -24.27
CA ASP A 485 -50.88 -18.43 -25.72
C ASP A 485 -52.32 -18.26 -26.33
N ALA A 486 -53.30 -17.68 -25.61
CA ALA A 486 -54.72 -17.80 -25.99
C ALA A 486 -55.42 -16.62 -26.70
N ASP A 487 -54.74 -15.50 -27.03
CA ASP A 487 -55.40 -14.19 -27.30
C ASP A 487 -56.34 -13.78 -26.11
N ASP A 488 -56.04 -14.12 -24.85
CA ASP A 488 -56.98 -13.92 -23.72
C ASP A 488 -56.53 -13.22 -22.42
N ALA A 489 -55.32 -12.65 -22.39
CA ALA A 489 -54.91 -11.60 -21.44
C ALA A 489 -55.91 -10.43 -21.39
N ILE A 490 -56.19 -9.91 -20.19
CA ILE A 490 -57.20 -8.85 -19.92
C ILE A 490 -56.68 -7.76 -18.97
N LEU A 491 -55.40 -7.78 -18.57
CA LEU A 491 -54.85 -6.75 -17.69
C LEU A 491 -54.53 -5.47 -18.52
N PRO A 492 -54.28 -4.31 -17.86
CA PRO A 492 -54.28 -3.01 -18.54
C PRO A 492 -53.01 -2.57 -19.27
N GLY A 493 -52.10 -3.45 -19.71
CA GLY A 493 -50.91 -3.05 -20.49
C GLY A 493 -50.58 -4.02 -21.63
N ASP A 494 -50.68 -5.29 -21.29
CA ASP A 494 -50.43 -6.53 -22.00
C ASP A 494 -51.09 -6.64 -23.38
N SER A 495 -50.41 -7.38 -24.25
CA SER A 495 -50.74 -7.54 -25.65
C SER A 495 -51.82 -8.60 -25.85
N GLY A 496 -51.54 -9.89 -25.75
CA GLY A 496 -52.60 -10.90 -25.86
C GLY A 496 -52.13 -12.34 -25.86
N ASP A 497 -50.86 -12.54 -26.13
CA ASP A 497 -50.18 -13.81 -25.91
C ASP A 497 -49.27 -13.71 -24.65
N ASP A 498 -48.89 -12.50 -24.20
CA ASP A 498 -48.37 -12.12 -22.87
C ASP A 498 -49.21 -12.72 -21.72
N ASP A 499 -48.62 -13.56 -20.86
CA ASP A 499 -49.30 -14.32 -19.80
C ASP A 499 -48.68 -14.10 -18.40
N VAL A 500 -49.52 -13.88 -17.37
CA VAL A 500 -49.09 -13.88 -15.95
C VAL A 500 -49.36 -15.24 -15.31
N VAL A 501 -48.33 -15.92 -14.83
CA VAL A 501 -48.40 -17.32 -14.36
C VAL A 501 -48.07 -17.47 -12.89
N LEU A 502 -49.01 -18.02 -12.11
CA LEU A 502 -48.86 -18.26 -10.67
C LEU A 502 -48.85 -19.76 -10.36
N ALA A 503 -47.69 -20.42 -10.32
CA ALA A 503 -47.60 -21.87 -10.09
C ALA A 503 -47.84 -22.28 -8.62
N PHE A 504 -47.64 -21.35 -7.68
CA PHE A 504 -47.85 -21.45 -6.23
C PHE A 504 -46.90 -22.37 -5.43
N SER A 505 -47.06 -23.69 -5.52
CA SER A 505 -46.27 -24.62 -4.68
C SER A 505 -46.30 -26.06 -5.17
N GLY A 506 -45.16 -26.65 -5.50
CA GLY A 506 -45.07 -28.07 -5.78
C GLY A 506 -43.73 -28.58 -6.30
N ASP A 507 -43.80 -29.19 -7.48
CA ASP A 507 -42.66 -29.70 -8.27
C ASP A 507 -43.17 -29.45 -9.71
N ASP A 508 -43.28 -28.17 -10.07
CA ASP A 508 -44.10 -27.66 -11.15
C ASP A 508 -43.31 -27.55 -12.46
N THR A 509 -44.00 -27.23 -13.55
CA THR A 509 -43.35 -27.07 -14.87
C THR A 509 -44.15 -26.05 -15.67
N VAL A 510 -43.59 -24.86 -15.84
CA VAL A 510 -44.18 -23.77 -16.61
C VAL A 510 -43.51 -23.75 -17.99
N ILE A 511 -44.34 -23.56 -19.01
CA ILE A 511 -43.93 -23.19 -20.36
C ILE A 511 -44.87 -22.07 -20.75
N ALA A 512 -44.39 -20.83 -20.74
CA ALA A 512 -45.19 -19.63 -21.01
C ALA A 512 -45.35 -19.46 -22.54
N GLY A 513 -44.52 -18.74 -23.29
CA GLY A 513 -44.19 -19.21 -24.66
C GLY A 513 -43.90 -18.21 -25.77
N GLU A 514 -44.80 -17.28 -26.04
CA GLU A 514 -44.62 -16.19 -27.03
C GLU A 514 -45.40 -14.98 -26.49
N GLY A 515 -44.70 -13.89 -26.17
CA GLY A 515 -45.19 -12.74 -25.41
C GLY A 515 -44.24 -12.42 -24.25
N SER A 516 -44.30 -11.20 -23.70
CA SER A 516 -43.66 -10.86 -22.43
C SER A 516 -44.40 -11.54 -21.28
N ASP A 517 -43.80 -12.54 -20.66
CA ASP A 517 -44.44 -13.39 -19.65
C ASP A 517 -43.90 -13.11 -18.23
N ASP A 518 -44.83 -12.94 -17.27
CA ASP A 518 -44.51 -12.81 -15.83
C ASP A 518 -44.72 -14.18 -15.15
N VAL A 519 -43.65 -14.87 -14.74
CA VAL A 519 -43.74 -16.25 -14.19
C VAL A 519 -43.22 -16.38 -12.76
N TYR A 520 -44.14 -16.76 -11.87
CA TYR A 520 -43.88 -17.03 -10.46
C TYR A 520 -43.99 -18.54 -10.16
N GLY A 521 -42.87 -19.22 -9.95
CA GLY A 521 -42.79 -20.64 -9.58
C GLY A 521 -43.33 -20.90 -8.17
N GLY A 522 -42.76 -20.19 -7.20
CA GLY A 522 -43.13 -20.24 -5.80
C GLY A 522 -42.43 -21.37 -5.05
N ALA A 523 -43.17 -22.19 -4.30
CA ALA A 523 -42.55 -23.13 -3.34
C ALA A 523 -42.39 -24.55 -3.88
N GLY A 524 -41.27 -24.86 -4.53
CA GLY A 524 -41.08 -26.16 -5.15
C GLY A 524 -39.68 -26.58 -5.62
N ASN A 525 -39.65 -27.31 -6.71
CA ASN A 525 -38.46 -27.75 -7.45
C ASN A 525 -38.93 -27.70 -8.90
N ASP A 526 -39.00 -26.50 -9.40
CA ASP A 526 -39.82 -26.08 -10.51
C ASP A 526 -38.97 -25.97 -11.77
N SER A 527 -39.63 -25.91 -12.92
CA SER A 527 -38.97 -25.91 -14.22
C SER A 527 -39.69 -24.92 -15.11
N ILE A 528 -39.12 -23.74 -15.23
CA ILE A 528 -39.67 -22.60 -15.93
C ILE A 528 -38.95 -22.48 -17.29
N SER A 529 -39.68 -22.05 -18.30
CA SER A 529 -39.19 -21.77 -19.64
C SER A 529 -40.19 -20.83 -20.29
N THR A 530 -39.83 -19.57 -20.46
CA THR A 530 -40.73 -18.55 -21.00
C THR A 530 -40.58 -18.47 -22.52
N GLY A 531 -39.37 -18.24 -23.01
CA GLY A 531 -39.13 -17.89 -24.41
C GLY A 531 -39.47 -18.93 -25.47
N SER A 532 -39.69 -18.36 -26.66
CA SER A 532 -40.24 -19.07 -27.79
C SER A 532 -39.26 -20.05 -28.45
N ALA A 533 -39.81 -21.13 -29.00
CA ALA A 533 -39.02 -22.09 -29.77
C ALA A 533 -38.75 -21.64 -31.23
N ASP A 534 -38.43 -20.36 -31.51
CA ASP A 534 -38.20 -19.91 -32.90
C ASP A 534 -36.87 -20.37 -33.51
N GLN A 535 -36.91 -21.58 -34.03
CA GLN A 535 -35.84 -22.21 -34.80
C GLN A 535 -35.50 -21.52 -36.17
N VAL A 536 -35.76 -20.23 -36.43
CA VAL A 536 -35.55 -19.60 -37.76
C VAL A 536 -35.09 -18.10 -37.88
N ASN A 537 -33.76 -17.91 -37.75
CA ASN A 537 -32.91 -16.90 -38.43
C ASN A 537 -32.84 -15.47 -37.81
N ASP A 538 -32.85 -15.36 -36.50
CA ASP A 538 -31.75 -14.75 -35.72
C ASP A 538 -30.37 -14.89 -36.44
N HIS A 539 -29.56 -15.88 -36.04
CA HIS A 539 -28.25 -16.31 -36.50
C HIS A 539 -27.43 -15.13 -36.98
N GLU A 540 -26.98 -14.35 -36.00
CA GLU A 540 -26.08 -13.24 -36.18
C GLU A 540 -24.93 -13.69 -37.08
N THR A 541 -24.97 -13.22 -38.34
CA THR A 541 -24.19 -13.84 -39.41
C THR A 541 -22.85 -13.15 -39.50
N PHE A 542 -22.00 -13.49 -38.54
CA PHE A 542 -20.60 -13.13 -38.42
C PHE A 542 -19.93 -12.91 -39.80
N PRO A 543 -19.33 -11.74 -40.12
CA PRO A 543 -19.30 -10.49 -39.33
C PRO A 543 -20.03 -9.30 -40.01
N GLY A 544 -20.64 -8.43 -39.18
CA GLY A 544 -20.85 -7.02 -39.51
C GLY A 544 -22.18 -6.63 -40.18
N ILE A 545 -23.30 -6.91 -39.52
CA ILE A 545 -24.40 -5.94 -39.45
C ILE A 545 -24.31 -5.22 -38.08
N PRO A 546 -24.70 -3.94 -37.99
CA PRO A 546 -24.84 -3.31 -36.67
C PRO A 546 -26.08 -3.88 -35.97
N PHE A 547 -26.07 -3.89 -34.63
CA PHE A 547 -27.22 -3.78 -33.73
C PHE A 547 -28.51 -3.44 -34.51
N GLU A 548 -29.49 -4.35 -34.53
CA GLU A 548 -30.79 -4.11 -35.16
C GLU A 548 -31.53 -3.04 -34.36
N THR A 549 -31.15 -1.78 -34.61
CA THR A 549 -31.66 -0.51 -34.06
C THR A 549 -33.08 -0.25 -34.56
N GLY A 550 -33.95 -1.24 -34.38
CA GLY A 550 -35.17 -1.43 -35.12
C GLY A 550 -35.50 -2.87 -35.50
N ASP A 551 -35.17 -3.88 -34.68
CA ASP A 551 -36.27 -4.80 -34.39
C ASP A 551 -37.41 -3.99 -33.73
N ALA A 552 -38.62 -4.45 -33.99
CA ALA A 552 -39.86 -3.88 -33.50
C ALA A 552 -40.59 -4.90 -32.60
N GLN A 553 -39.79 -5.81 -32.03
CA GLN A 553 -40.10 -6.88 -31.09
C GLN A 553 -39.05 -6.75 -29.98
N LEU A 554 -39.23 -5.71 -29.16
CA LEU A 554 -39.03 -5.80 -27.71
C LEU A 554 -40.45 -6.09 -27.21
N ASP A 555 -40.97 -7.28 -27.57
CA ASP A 555 -42.34 -7.71 -27.25
C ASP A 555 -42.45 -9.10 -26.59
N ASP A 556 -41.29 -9.67 -26.20
CA ASP A 556 -41.10 -10.94 -25.47
C ASP A 556 -40.07 -10.80 -24.30
N THR A 557 -39.84 -9.61 -23.71
CA THR A 557 -39.04 -9.49 -22.45
C THR A 557 -39.78 -10.16 -21.31
N ASP A 558 -39.14 -11.10 -20.62
CA ASP A 558 -39.73 -11.93 -19.57
C ASP A 558 -39.29 -11.51 -18.15
N TYR A 559 -40.17 -11.72 -17.16
CA TYR A 559 -39.86 -11.65 -15.73
C TYR A 559 -40.07 -13.03 -15.10
N VAL A 560 -39.05 -13.57 -14.43
CA VAL A 560 -39.15 -14.89 -13.80
C VAL A 560 -38.67 -14.91 -12.35
N GLU A 561 -39.52 -15.36 -11.43
CA GLU A 561 -39.18 -15.72 -10.06
C GLU A 561 -39.31 -17.25 -9.87
N GLY A 562 -38.20 -17.94 -9.56
CA GLY A 562 -38.20 -19.36 -9.20
C GLY A 562 -38.90 -19.60 -7.86
N GLY A 563 -38.38 -18.98 -6.81
CA GLY A 563 -38.99 -18.88 -5.49
C GLY A 563 -38.22 -19.67 -4.42
N SER A 564 -38.61 -20.92 -4.13
CA SER A 564 -37.97 -21.71 -3.06
C SER A 564 -37.85 -23.22 -3.30
N GLY A 565 -36.69 -23.61 -3.81
CA GLY A 565 -36.07 -24.93 -3.83
C GLY A 565 -35.11 -25.06 -5.02
N ASP A 566 -34.54 -26.24 -5.29
CA ASP A 566 -33.63 -26.40 -6.46
C ASP A 566 -34.40 -26.29 -7.81
N ASP A 567 -34.39 -25.12 -8.43
CA ASP A 567 -35.19 -24.75 -9.61
C ASP A 567 -34.39 -24.81 -10.92
N THR A 568 -35.08 -24.62 -12.06
CA THR A 568 -34.45 -24.60 -13.40
C THR A 568 -35.20 -23.65 -14.31
N ILE A 569 -34.56 -22.53 -14.66
CA ILE A 569 -35.12 -21.39 -15.41
C ILE A 569 -34.37 -21.27 -16.74
N SER A 570 -35.06 -20.81 -17.79
CA SER A 570 -34.44 -20.40 -19.04
C SER A 570 -35.36 -19.45 -19.79
N THR A 571 -34.91 -18.25 -20.12
CA THR A 571 -35.80 -17.19 -20.61
C THR A 571 -35.76 -17.08 -22.13
N GLY A 572 -34.72 -16.65 -22.85
CA GLY A 572 -34.88 -16.62 -24.32
C GLY A 572 -33.73 -16.22 -25.26
N GLU A 573 -34.06 -15.27 -26.13
CA GLU A 573 -33.18 -14.55 -27.06
C GLU A 573 -33.53 -13.03 -27.00
N ASP A 574 -34.03 -12.58 -25.84
CA ASP A 574 -34.53 -11.23 -25.53
C ASP A 574 -33.95 -10.81 -24.16
N SER A 575 -33.91 -9.50 -23.86
CA SER A 575 -33.41 -9.00 -22.55
C SER A 575 -34.40 -9.28 -21.44
N ASP A 576 -34.04 -10.17 -20.50
CA ASP A 576 -34.93 -10.69 -19.46
C ASP A 576 -34.45 -10.36 -18.03
N THR A 577 -35.36 -10.46 -17.04
CA THR A 577 -35.04 -10.32 -15.62
C THR A 577 -35.37 -11.61 -14.86
N ILE A 578 -34.38 -12.18 -14.15
CA ILE A 578 -34.47 -13.51 -13.55
C ILE A 578 -34.05 -13.52 -12.08
N TYR A 579 -34.91 -14.04 -11.22
CA TYR A 579 -34.64 -14.34 -9.80
C TYR A 579 -34.76 -15.85 -9.56
N GLY A 580 -33.66 -16.51 -9.17
CA GLY A 580 -33.65 -17.92 -8.76
C GLY A 580 -34.37 -18.11 -7.43
N GLY A 581 -33.81 -17.54 -6.37
CA GLY A 581 -34.42 -17.45 -5.03
C GLY A 581 -33.72 -18.32 -4.00
N ASP A 582 -34.50 -19.11 -3.24
CA ASP A 582 -34.04 -19.86 -2.06
C ASP A 582 -33.75 -21.33 -2.45
N GLY A 583 -32.57 -21.61 -3.04
CA GLY A 583 -32.42 -22.78 -3.93
C GLY A 583 -31.05 -23.47 -4.05
N ALA A 584 -30.80 -23.96 -5.26
CA ALA A 584 -29.55 -24.54 -5.78
C ALA A 584 -29.71 -24.66 -7.30
N ASP A 585 -29.78 -23.50 -7.95
CA ASP A 585 -30.60 -23.27 -9.13
C ASP A 585 -29.80 -23.35 -10.43
N SER A 586 -30.52 -23.45 -11.54
CA SER A 586 -29.93 -23.61 -12.87
C SER A 586 -30.62 -22.63 -13.82
N ILE A 587 -29.93 -21.53 -14.12
CA ILE A 587 -30.42 -20.41 -14.92
C ILE A 587 -29.64 -20.39 -16.25
N ASP A 588 -30.35 -20.27 -17.38
CA ASP A 588 -29.83 -20.19 -18.77
C ASP A 588 -30.56 -18.99 -19.38
N GLY A 589 -30.00 -17.78 -19.20
CA GLY A 589 -30.65 -16.49 -19.53
C GLY A 589 -31.06 -16.44 -20.99
N GLY A 590 -30.11 -16.13 -21.87
CA GLY A 590 -30.33 -16.41 -23.29
C GLY A 590 -29.30 -15.82 -24.24
N LEU A 591 -29.73 -14.73 -24.88
CA LEU A 591 -29.00 -13.85 -25.78
C LEU A 591 -29.61 -12.45 -25.63
N ASP A 592 -28.79 -11.41 -25.79
CA ASP A 592 -29.08 -9.99 -25.48
C ASP A 592 -28.90 -9.67 -23.97
N ASP A 593 -29.04 -8.40 -23.56
CA ASP A 593 -28.61 -7.90 -22.23
C ASP A 593 -29.52 -8.46 -21.11
N ASP A 594 -29.08 -9.46 -20.33
CA ASP A 594 -29.88 -10.09 -19.25
C ASP A 594 -29.54 -9.55 -17.83
N GLU A 595 -30.52 -9.56 -16.91
CA GLU A 595 -30.35 -9.27 -15.48
C GLU A 595 -30.71 -10.48 -14.61
N ILE A 596 -29.71 -11.07 -13.94
CA ILE A 596 -29.82 -12.39 -13.31
C ILE A 596 -29.37 -12.37 -11.84
N TYR A 597 -30.24 -12.82 -10.95
CA TYR A 597 -30.00 -13.02 -9.52
C TYR A 597 -30.14 -14.52 -9.18
N GLY A 598 -29.06 -15.18 -8.78
CA GLY A 598 -29.08 -16.57 -8.29
C GLY A 598 -29.84 -16.70 -6.99
N GLY A 599 -29.37 -15.98 -5.96
CA GLY A 599 -30.05 -15.84 -4.67
C GLY A 599 -29.31 -16.57 -3.53
N ALA A 600 -29.95 -17.56 -2.92
CA ALA A 600 -29.44 -18.25 -1.74
C ALA A 600 -29.29 -19.75 -2.00
N GLY A 601 -28.18 -20.17 -2.61
CA GLY A 601 -28.02 -21.56 -3.03
C GLY A 601 -26.60 -22.06 -3.26
N ASN A 602 -26.43 -22.69 -4.41
CA ASN A 602 -25.18 -23.25 -4.93
C ASN A 602 -25.46 -23.30 -6.44
N ASP A 603 -25.51 -22.12 -7.02
CA ASP A 603 -26.30 -21.82 -8.20
C ASP A 603 -25.43 -21.93 -9.44
N THR A 604 -26.07 -22.09 -10.60
CA THR A 604 -25.39 -22.25 -11.87
C THR A 604 -26.06 -21.37 -12.89
N VAL A 605 -25.42 -20.25 -13.20
CA VAL A 605 -25.83 -19.29 -14.23
C VAL A 605 -24.98 -19.51 -15.48
N ASP A 606 -25.64 -19.67 -16.62
CA ASP A 606 -25.04 -19.77 -17.95
C ASP A 606 -25.71 -18.69 -18.83
N GLY A 607 -25.09 -17.52 -18.97
CA GLY A 607 -25.50 -16.48 -19.93
C GLY A 607 -25.35 -16.91 -21.39
N SER A 608 -24.79 -18.10 -21.65
CA SER A 608 -24.63 -18.63 -23.00
C SER A 608 -25.72 -19.65 -23.36
N LEU A 609 -26.61 -19.29 -24.30
CA LEU A 609 -27.69 -20.15 -24.80
C LEU A 609 -27.27 -21.62 -25.01
N ASN A 610 -27.62 -22.48 -24.04
CA ASN A 610 -27.31 -23.92 -24.04
C ASN A 610 -25.82 -24.30 -24.23
N GLY A 611 -24.87 -23.45 -23.81
CA GLY A 611 -23.42 -23.69 -23.96
C GLY A 611 -22.94 -23.74 -25.41
N ILE A 612 -23.50 -22.87 -26.26
CA ILE A 612 -23.12 -22.70 -27.66
C ILE A 612 -22.04 -21.63 -27.80
N VAL A 613 -20.79 -22.09 -27.86
CA VAL A 613 -19.54 -21.31 -28.09
C VAL A 613 -19.47 -20.69 -29.51
N ASP A 614 -20.46 -19.89 -29.90
CA ASP A 614 -20.64 -19.24 -31.23
C ASP A 614 -21.69 -18.10 -31.15
N GLY A 615 -21.88 -17.48 -29.97
CA GLY A 615 -22.79 -16.34 -29.74
C GLY A 615 -23.19 -16.10 -28.28
N THR A 616 -22.68 -15.02 -27.70
CA THR A 616 -23.22 -14.19 -26.60
C THR A 616 -22.99 -12.75 -27.05
N LEU A 617 -24.01 -11.89 -26.99
CA LEU A 617 -23.97 -10.51 -27.54
C LEU A 617 -24.65 -9.48 -26.62
N GLY A 618 -25.08 -9.90 -25.44
CA GLY A 618 -25.57 -9.06 -24.35
C GLY A 618 -24.43 -8.47 -23.52
N ASN A 619 -24.77 -7.55 -22.63
CA ASN A 619 -23.92 -7.03 -21.56
C ASN A 619 -24.59 -7.45 -20.25
N ASP A 620 -24.30 -8.65 -19.77
CA ASP A 620 -25.12 -9.29 -18.74
C ASP A 620 -24.77 -8.75 -17.35
N LEU A 621 -25.79 -8.59 -16.49
CA LEU A 621 -25.63 -8.27 -15.08
C LEU A 621 -25.98 -9.50 -14.24
N ILE A 622 -24.97 -10.12 -13.63
CA ILE A 622 -25.13 -11.40 -12.92
C ILE A 622 -24.71 -11.27 -11.45
N PHE A 623 -25.61 -11.65 -10.55
CA PHE A 623 -25.34 -11.81 -9.12
C PHE A 623 -25.52 -13.28 -8.72
N GLY A 624 -24.49 -13.93 -8.18
CA GLY A 624 -24.58 -15.28 -7.61
C GLY A 624 -25.40 -15.27 -6.33
N GLY A 625 -24.90 -14.54 -5.32
CA GLY A 625 -25.59 -14.29 -4.06
C GLY A 625 -24.90 -14.98 -2.89
N SER A 626 -25.47 -16.07 -2.37
CA SER A 626 -24.94 -16.77 -1.19
C SER A 626 -24.86 -18.29 -1.35
N GLY A 627 -23.77 -18.75 -1.96
CA GLY A 627 -23.47 -20.14 -2.20
C GLY A 627 -22.03 -20.36 -2.65
N ASP A 628 -21.65 -21.61 -2.95
CA ASP A 628 -20.49 -21.83 -3.82
C ASP A 628 -21.04 -21.92 -5.27
N ASP A 629 -21.00 -20.81 -5.99
CA ASP A 629 -21.75 -20.58 -7.24
C ASP A 629 -20.87 -20.75 -8.50
N SER A 630 -21.53 -20.90 -9.66
CA SER A 630 -20.89 -21.15 -10.94
C SER A 630 -21.48 -20.22 -12.00
N LEU A 631 -20.83 -19.09 -12.21
CA LEU A 631 -21.28 -18.00 -13.08
C LEU A 631 -20.46 -18.01 -14.38
N VAL A 632 -21.15 -18.02 -15.52
CA VAL A 632 -20.55 -17.89 -16.85
C VAL A 632 -21.36 -16.83 -17.60
N ALA A 633 -20.71 -15.71 -17.93
CA ALA A 633 -21.35 -14.61 -18.64
C ALA A 633 -21.17 -14.78 -20.16
N GLY A 634 -19.99 -14.47 -20.72
CA GLY A 634 -19.65 -14.72 -22.12
C GLY A 634 -18.69 -15.90 -22.41
N VAL A 635 -18.70 -16.41 -23.66
CA VAL A 635 -17.64 -17.33 -24.21
C VAL A 635 -17.48 -17.26 -25.75
N ASP A 636 -17.18 -16.09 -26.35
CA ASP A 636 -16.60 -16.05 -27.71
C ASP A 636 -15.05 -16.05 -27.66
N ALA A 637 -14.35 -15.47 -28.65
CA ALA A 637 -12.94 -15.78 -28.94
C ALA A 637 -12.22 -14.79 -29.88
N PHE A 638 -12.58 -13.50 -29.85
CA PHE A 638 -12.19 -12.47 -30.81
C PHE A 638 -11.91 -11.09 -30.18
N SER A 639 -10.67 -10.85 -29.74
CA SER A 639 -10.22 -9.50 -29.32
C SER A 639 -10.66 -8.36 -30.26
N ASP A 640 -11.16 -7.30 -29.64
CA ASP A 640 -11.65 -6.05 -30.23
C ASP A 640 -10.50 -5.16 -30.75
N TYR A 641 -9.29 -5.33 -30.19
CA TYR A 641 -8.23 -4.34 -30.22
C TYR A 641 -7.69 -4.09 -31.65
N GLU A 642 -7.56 -2.82 -32.11
CA GLU A 642 -7.16 -2.46 -33.49
C GLU A 642 -5.64 -2.69 -33.77
N GLY A 643 -5.13 -3.89 -33.51
CA GLY A 643 -3.73 -4.22 -33.70
C GLY A 643 -3.32 -5.66 -33.37
N ASP A 644 -3.97 -6.27 -32.37
CA ASP A 644 -3.52 -7.47 -31.65
C ASP A 644 -3.14 -8.63 -32.59
N ASP A 645 -4.08 -9.25 -33.33
CA ASP A 645 -3.73 -10.35 -34.24
C ASP A 645 -3.60 -9.97 -35.75
N PRO A 646 -2.40 -9.60 -36.24
CA PRO A 646 -2.14 -9.38 -37.67
C PRO A 646 -2.06 -10.69 -38.52
N ASN A 647 -2.39 -11.84 -37.93
CA ASN A 647 -1.94 -13.16 -38.33
C ASN A 647 -3.02 -14.26 -38.27
N LEU A 648 -4.16 -14.07 -37.58
CA LEU A 648 -5.39 -14.86 -37.64
C LEU A 648 -5.96 -14.82 -39.07
N PRO A 649 -5.74 -15.85 -39.91
CA PRO A 649 -6.28 -15.85 -41.26
C PRO A 649 -7.69 -16.41 -41.19
N ASN A 650 -8.67 -15.54 -40.91
CA ASN A 650 -10.07 -15.88 -40.75
C ASN A 650 -10.50 -16.97 -41.76
N PRO A 651 -10.92 -18.18 -41.31
CA PRO A 651 -11.22 -19.30 -42.18
C PRO A 651 -12.55 -19.16 -42.93
N TYR A 652 -13.39 -18.19 -42.55
CA TYR A 652 -14.76 -17.99 -43.02
C TYR A 652 -14.99 -16.66 -43.75
N ASP A 653 -14.30 -15.59 -43.35
CA ASP A 653 -14.25 -14.34 -44.11
C ASP A 653 -13.48 -14.50 -45.43
N ALA A 654 -14.02 -13.90 -46.48
CA ALA A 654 -13.48 -13.90 -47.83
C ALA A 654 -12.83 -12.56 -48.23
N ASP A 655 -12.98 -11.51 -47.40
CA ASP A 655 -12.62 -10.12 -47.69
C ASP A 655 -11.42 -9.59 -46.86
N GLY A 656 -11.21 -10.08 -45.62
CA GLY A 656 -9.96 -10.03 -44.84
C GLY A 656 -9.93 -9.03 -43.67
N ASN A 657 -10.92 -9.06 -42.77
CA ASN A 657 -10.92 -8.37 -41.47
C ASN A 657 -10.12 -9.18 -40.41
N LEU A 658 -9.71 -8.51 -39.31
CA LEU A 658 -8.69 -8.99 -38.35
C LEU A 658 -8.93 -8.58 -36.87
N SER A 659 -10.04 -7.93 -36.55
CA SER A 659 -10.45 -7.51 -35.20
C SER A 659 -11.98 -7.53 -35.17
N ASP A 660 -12.59 -7.44 -33.99
CA ASP A 660 -14.03 -7.23 -33.94
C ASP A 660 -14.45 -5.85 -34.54
N PRO A 661 -15.60 -5.76 -35.24
CA PRO A 661 -16.21 -4.49 -35.64
C PRO A 661 -16.98 -3.72 -34.54
N ASN A 662 -17.27 -4.32 -33.39
CA ASN A 662 -17.90 -3.72 -32.20
C ASN A 662 -17.00 -3.98 -30.96
N THR A 663 -17.25 -3.27 -29.84
CA THR A 663 -16.29 -3.10 -28.72
C THR A 663 -17.04 -2.77 -27.40
N ALA A 664 -18.30 -3.23 -27.31
CA ALA A 664 -19.35 -2.62 -26.46
C ALA A 664 -20.71 -3.36 -26.49
N ASP A 665 -20.83 -4.41 -27.28
CA ASP A 665 -21.50 -5.67 -26.90
C ASP A 665 -20.63 -6.39 -25.85
N GLY A 666 -21.14 -7.45 -25.22
CA GLY A 666 -20.33 -8.40 -24.45
C GLY A 666 -19.78 -7.92 -23.10
N LYS A 667 -20.08 -6.70 -22.64
CA LYS A 667 -19.46 -6.11 -21.43
C LYS A 667 -20.17 -6.55 -20.17
N ASP A 668 -19.83 -7.72 -19.69
CA ASP A 668 -20.50 -8.37 -18.58
C ASP A 668 -20.08 -7.75 -17.23
N THR A 669 -21.01 -7.73 -16.28
CA THR A 669 -20.76 -7.37 -14.88
C THR A 669 -21.19 -8.51 -13.97
N VAL A 670 -20.24 -9.15 -13.29
CA VAL A 670 -20.50 -10.38 -12.52
C VAL A 670 -20.05 -10.23 -11.07
N TYR A 671 -20.97 -10.51 -10.14
CA TYR A 671 -20.74 -10.57 -8.71
C TYR A 671 -20.96 -12.02 -8.21
N GLY A 672 -19.93 -12.66 -7.64
CA GLY A 672 -20.04 -13.95 -6.97
C GLY A 672 -20.88 -13.84 -5.70
N GLY A 673 -20.30 -13.24 -4.65
CA GLY A 673 -20.99 -12.87 -3.42
C GLY A 673 -20.39 -13.57 -2.20
N ILE A 674 -21.07 -14.61 -1.67
CA ILE A 674 -20.70 -15.29 -0.43
C ILE A 674 -20.58 -16.82 -0.61
N GLY A 675 -19.44 -17.25 -1.13
CA GLY A 675 -18.89 -18.60 -0.96
C GLY A 675 -17.72 -18.86 -1.90
N ASP A 676 -17.33 -20.12 -2.11
CA ASP A 676 -16.14 -20.46 -2.92
C ASP A 676 -16.52 -20.46 -4.43
N ASP A 677 -16.59 -19.28 -5.06
CA ASP A 677 -17.26 -19.07 -6.35
C ASP A 677 -16.38 -19.39 -7.58
N THR A 678 -17.03 -19.59 -8.74
CA THR A 678 -16.36 -19.76 -10.03
C THR A 678 -16.95 -18.83 -11.07
N ILE A 679 -16.17 -17.85 -11.52
CA ILE A 679 -16.55 -16.82 -12.49
C ILE A 679 -15.73 -17.02 -13.78
N ILE A 680 -16.40 -17.01 -14.93
CA ILE A 680 -15.77 -17.07 -16.26
C ILE A 680 -16.49 -16.07 -17.18
N SER A 681 -15.74 -15.17 -17.81
CA SER A 681 -16.27 -14.28 -18.83
C SER A 681 -15.51 -14.39 -20.16
N GLY A 682 -15.65 -13.40 -21.04
CA GLY A 682 -15.66 -13.57 -22.49
C GLY A 682 -14.43 -13.07 -23.24
N ASP A 683 -14.70 -12.15 -24.16
CA ASP A 683 -13.75 -11.52 -25.08
C ASP A 683 -13.99 -10.03 -25.30
N ASP A 684 -14.65 -9.40 -24.33
CA ASP A 684 -14.88 -7.97 -24.20
C ASP A 684 -14.41 -7.54 -22.79
N ALA A 685 -13.89 -6.32 -22.65
CA ALA A 685 -13.46 -5.81 -21.33
C ALA A 685 -14.60 -5.76 -20.27
N ASP A 686 -14.58 -6.72 -19.35
CA ASP A 686 -15.60 -7.08 -18.36
C ASP A 686 -15.32 -6.49 -16.95
N ALA A 687 -16.29 -6.63 -16.03
CA ALA A 687 -16.15 -6.26 -14.63
C ALA A 687 -16.55 -7.40 -13.69
N LEU A 688 -15.56 -8.04 -13.04
CA LEU A 688 -15.74 -9.27 -12.27
C LEU A 688 -15.38 -9.06 -10.79
N TYR A 689 -16.26 -9.51 -9.90
CA TYR A 689 -16.12 -9.38 -8.45
C TYR A 689 -16.38 -10.75 -7.79
N GLY A 690 -15.36 -11.37 -7.17
CA GLY A 690 -15.51 -12.63 -6.43
C GLY A 690 -16.36 -12.45 -5.18
N GLY A 691 -15.86 -11.65 -4.24
CA GLY A 691 -16.59 -11.25 -3.03
C GLY A 691 -15.98 -11.87 -1.77
N SER A 692 -16.49 -13.03 -1.33
CA SER A 692 -16.03 -13.66 -0.09
C SER A 692 -16.09 -15.20 -0.06
N GLY A 693 -15.01 -15.83 -0.50
CA GLY A 693 -14.68 -17.26 -0.31
C GLY A 693 -13.33 -17.57 -0.93
N GLU A 694 -12.99 -18.84 -1.19
CA GLU A 694 -11.79 -19.16 -2.00
C GLU A 694 -12.16 -19.20 -3.51
N ASP A 695 -12.15 -18.04 -4.17
CA ASP A 695 -12.75 -17.80 -5.48
C ASP A 695 -11.88 -18.20 -6.68
N SER A 696 -12.51 -18.46 -7.83
CA SER A 696 -11.86 -18.90 -9.07
C SER A 696 -12.36 -18.09 -10.28
N ILE A 697 -11.64 -17.01 -10.62
CA ILE A 697 -12.00 -16.07 -11.68
C ILE A 697 -11.12 -16.30 -12.92
N ASN A 698 -11.73 -16.24 -14.12
CA ASN A 698 -11.04 -16.21 -15.40
C ASN A 698 -11.69 -15.13 -16.26
N ALA A 699 -10.99 -14.00 -16.46
CA ALA A 699 -11.51 -12.83 -17.15
C ALA A 699 -11.59 -13.07 -18.66
N GLY A 700 -10.45 -13.28 -19.34
CA GLY A 700 -10.45 -13.95 -20.65
C GLY A 700 -9.62 -13.25 -21.70
N ILE A 701 -10.21 -12.27 -22.39
CA ILE A 701 -9.62 -11.52 -23.51
C ILE A 701 -10.17 -10.08 -23.50
N ASP A 702 -9.27 -9.12 -23.72
CA ASP A 702 -9.41 -7.66 -23.68
C ASP A 702 -9.34 -7.05 -22.25
N ASP A 703 -9.25 -5.72 -22.14
CA ASP A 703 -8.80 -5.00 -20.93
C ASP A 703 -9.76 -5.13 -19.71
N ASP A 704 -9.66 -6.22 -18.94
CA ASP A 704 -10.64 -6.57 -17.89
C ASP A 704 -10.43 -5.85 -16.55
N TYR A 705 -11.51 -5.71 -15.76
CA TYR A 705 -11.44 -5.31 -14.35
C TYR A 705 -11.84 -6.48 -13.44
N VAL A 706 -10.94 -6.90 -12.54
CA VAL A 706 -11.15 -8.04 -11.65
C VAL A 706 -10.87 -7.68 -10.20
N GLU A 707 -11.79 -8.02 -9.29
CA GLU A 707 -11.60 -7.95 -7.84
C GLU A 707 -11.90 -9.32 -7.20
N GLY A 708 -10.91 -9.96 -6.57
CA GLY A 708 -11.08 -11.23 -5.85
C GLY A 708 -11.89 -11.04 -4.57
N GLY A 709 -11.36 -10.25 -3.63
CA GLY A 709 -12.08 -9.80 -2.43
C GLY A 709 -11.54 -10.39 -1.13
N GLN A 710 -12.30 -11.27 -0.48
CA GLN A 710 -11.93 -11.89 0.81
C GLN A 710 -11.70 -13.40 0.68
N GLY A 711 -10.51 -13.80 0.25
CA GLY A 711 -10.30 -15.20 -0.09
C GLY A 711 -8.89 -15.74 -0.06
N ALA A 712 -8.63 -16.71 -0.91
CA ALA A 712 -7.30 -17.21 -1.24
C ALA A 712 -7.39 -17.62 -2.70
N ASP A 713 -7.44 -16.59 -3.54
CA ASP A 713 -8.20 -16.62 -4.79
C ASP A 713 -7.31 -17.03 -5.95
N VAL A 714 -7.95 -17.54 -7.00
CA VAL A 714 -7.27 -17.95 -8.23
C VAL A 714 -7.82 -17.09 -9.36
N ILE A 715 -7.05 -16.07 -9.72
CA ILE A 715 -7.38 -15.13 -10.79
C ILE A 715 -6.52 -15.45 -12.00
N LEU A 716 -7.18 -15.64 -13.14
CA LEU A 716 -6.57 -15.58 -14.46
C LEU A 716 -7.09 -14.30 -15.11
N GLY A 717 -6.19 -13.38 -15.48
CA GLY A 717 -6.54 -12.21 -16.30
C GLY A 717 -6.82 -12.69 -17.73
N GLY A 718 -5.85 -12.50 -18.63
CA GLY A 718 -5.73 -13.35 -19.80
C GLY A 718 -4.97 -12.70 -20.95
N HIS A 719 -5.70 -12.03 -21.82
CA HIS A 719 -5.18 -11.18 -22.88
C HIS A 719 -5.83 -9.82 -22.68
N GLY A 720 -5.16 -8.72 -23.02
CA GLY A 720 -5.63 -7.38 -22.64
C GLY A 720 -4.77 -6.77 -21.55
N SER A 721 -4.93 -5.47 -21.33
CA SER A 721 -4.21 -4.71 -20.30
C SER A 721 -5.07 -4.64 -19.03
N ASP A 722 -5.01 -5.71 -18.23
CA ASP A 722 -5.95 -5.96 -17.14
C ASP A 722 -5.72 -5.07 -15.91
N THR A 723 -6.78 -4.80 -15.15
CA THR A 723 -6.70 -4.21 -13.80
C THR A 723 -7.18 -5.23 -12.78
N ILE A 724 -6.25 -5.82 -12.01
CA ILE A 724 -6.54 -6.92 -11.08
C ILE A 724 -6.28 -6.51 -9.63
N LEU A 725 -7.29 -6.68 -8.78
CA LEU A 725 -7.22 -6.52 -7.32
C LEU A 725 -7.42 -7.90 -6.66
N GLY A 726 -6.39 -8.48 -6.04
CA GLY A 726 -6.52 -9.77 -5.34
C GLY A 726 -7.41 -9.64 -4.10
N GLY A 727 -7.01 -8.77 -3.17
CA GLY A 727 -7.79 -8.40 -2.00
C GLY A 727 -7.16 -8.89 -0.69
N SER A 728 -7.67 -10.00 -0.14
CA SER A 728 -7.38 -10.43 1.24
C SER A 728 -7.31 -11.94 1.48
N GLY A 729 -6.30 -12.59 0.91
CA GLY A 729 -5.63 -13.73 1.54
C GLY A 729 -4.46 -14.25 0.73
N ASP A 730 -4.14 -15.55 0.75
CA ASP A 730 -2.94 -16.07 0.07
C ASP A 730 -3.26 -16.32 -1.44
N ASP A 731 -3.21 -15.28 -2.27
CA ASP A 731 -3.78 -15.24 -3.62
C ASP A 731 -2.82 -15.72 -4.73
N SER A 732 -3.40 -16.16 -5.86
CA SER A 732 -2.69 -16.75 -7.00
C SER A 732 -3.16 -16.13 -8.32
N ILE A 733 -2.47 -15.09 -8.76
CA ILE A 733 -2.78 -14.28 -9.95
C ILE A 733 -1.82 -14.67 -11.09
N ASP A 734 -2.35 -15.07 -12.24
CA ASP A 734 -1.62 -15.28 -13.49
C ASP A 734 -2.29 -14.39 -14.54
N ALA A 735 -1.79 -13.15 -14.67
CA ALA A 735 -2.32 -12.19 -15.64
C ALA A 735 -1.97 -12.64 -17.08
N SER A 736 -0.83 -13.31 -17.26
CA SER A 736 -0.36 -13.80 -18.56
C SER A 736 -1.36 -14.61 -19.42
N ALA A 737 -1.25 -14.40 -20.72
CA ALA A 737 -1.92 -15.13 -21.80
C ALA A 737 -1.55 -16.62 -21.92
N GLN A 738 -1.99 -17.44 -20.97
CA GLN A 738 -1.76 -18.90 -21.00
C GLN A 738 -2.56 -19.62 -22.11
N THR A 739 -3.54 -18.97 -22.76
CA THR A 739 -4.58 -19.67 -23.53
C THR A 739 -4.29 -19.85 -25.04
N SER A 740 -3.98 -21.10 -25.38
CA SER A 740 -4.16 -21.71 -26.72
C SER A 740 -3.13 -21.46 -27.84
N GLY A 741 -2.23 -20.48 -27.71
CA GLY A 741 -1.15 -20.26 -28.69
C GLY A 741 -1.64 -19.69 -30.02
N MET A 742 -2.51 -18.68 -29.91
CA MET A 742 -2.82 -17.73 -30.99
C MET A 742 -1.74 -16.61 -31.07
N ASP A 743 -1.16 -16.26 -29.92
CA ASP A 743 0.00 -15.37 -29.76
C ASP A 743 1.24 -15.70 -30.66
N TYR A 744 1.98 -14.63 -30.96
CA TYR A 744 3.34 -14.63 -31.51
C TYR A 744 4.41 -14.73 -30.39
N PRO A 745 4.75 -15.96 -29.94
CA PRO A 745 5.27 -16.22 -28.61
C PRO A 745 6.39 -15.30 -28.14
N ASN A 746 6.10 -14.60 -27.04
CA ASN A 746 7.04 -14.06 -26.07
C ASN A 746 8.19 -13.30 -26.75
N ALA A 747 7.86 -12.13 -27.30
CA ALA A 747 8.59 -11.51 -28.39
C ALA A 747 9.05 -10.09 -28.04
N PRO A 748 10.16 -9.92 -27.28
CA PRO A 748 10.54 -8.63 -26.71
C PRO A 748 10.54 -7.46 -27.69
N ASP A 749 10.09 -6.27 -27.26
CA ASP A 749 9.72 -5.01 -27.95
C ASP A 749 10.35 -4.80 -29.36
N ASP A 750 11.65 -5.07 -29.52
CA ASP A 750 12.37 -5.05 -30.81
C ASP A 750 11.82 -6.07 -31.86
N SER A 751 10.90 -6.96 -31.43
CA SER A 751 10.23 -8.03 -32.17
C SER A 751 8.71 -7.86 -32.26
N ASP A 752 8.10 -7.21 -31.28
CA ASP A 752 6.66 -7.16 -31.12
C ASP A 752 5.97 -6.24 -32.16
N PRO A 753 4.79 -6.60 -32.69
CA PRO A 753 3.99 -5.68 -33.51
C PRO A 753 3.28 -4.55 -32.75
N VAL A 754 2.92 -4.71 -31.46
CA VAL A 754 2.03 -3.85 -30.63
C VAL A 754 2.45 -3.90 -29.13
N PRO A 755 3.54 -3.25 -28.68
CA PRO A 755 4.03 -3.35 -27.28
C PRO A 755 3.24 -2.49 -26.26
N GLU A 756 1.92 -2.48 -26.38
CA GLU A 756 0.97 -1.69 -25.57
C GLU A 756 -0.41 -2.43 -25.55
N ASN A 757 -0.44 -3.78 -25.56
CA ASN A 757 -1.70 -4.56 -25.57
C ASN A 757 -1.92 -5.47 -24.37
N ASP A 758 -0.88 -6.03 -23.76
CA ASP A 758 -1.00 -6.89 -22.56
C ASP A 758 -0.27 -6.21 -21.37
N MET A 759 -0.58 -4.94 -21.05
CA MET A 759 0.12 -4.15 -20.01
C MET A 759 -0.67 -4.13 -18.69
N ASP A 760 -0.39 -5.07 -17.79
CA ASP A 760 -1.23 -5.32 -16.62
C ASP A 760 -0.94 -4.41 -15.42
N GLU A 761 -1.99 -4.00 -14.68
CA GLU A 761 -1.89 -3.32 -13.39
C GLU A 761 -2.48 -4.21 -12.26
N VAL A 762 -1.61 -4.91 -11.53
CA VAL A 762 -1.99 -5.91 -10.51
C VAL A 762 -1.66 -5.44 -9.10
N TYR A 763 -2.64 -5.48 -8.20
CA TYR A 763 -2.50 -5.29 -6.76
C TYR A 763 -2.97 -6.53 -6.00
N ALA A 764 -2.05 -7.38 -5.54
CA ALA A 764 -2.40 -8.63 -4.85
C ALA A 764 -3.06 -8.37 -3.48
N GLY A 765 -2.42 -7.62 -2.57
CA GLY A 765 -3.08 -7.02 -1.41
C GLY A 765 -2.60 -7.53 -0.04
N HIS A 766 -3.38 -8.40 0.61
CA HIS A 766 -3.20 -8.79 2.02
C HIS A 766 -2.94 -10.29 2.20
N GLY A 767 -1.77 -10.78 1.77
CA GLY A 767 -1.57 -12.21 1.64
C GLY A 767 -0.17 -12.78 1.82
N ASN A 768 0.14 -13.79 1.01
CA ASN A 768 1.48 -14.33 0.75
C ASN A 768 1.42 -14.76 -0.72
N ASP A 769 1.41 -13.75 -1.58
CA ASP A 769 0.75 -13.86 -2.87
C ASP A 769 1.69 -14.36 -3.94
N THR A 770 1.13 -14.84 -5.05
CA THR A 770 1.92 -15.24 -6.22
C THR A 770 1.34 -14.59 -7.46
N VAL A 771 2.09 -13.66 -8.04
CA VAL A 771 1.71 -12.87 -9.22
C VAL A 771 2.67 -13.17 -10.37
N PHE A 772 2.10 -13.43 -11.54
CA PHE A 772 2.80 -13.45 -12.83
C PHE A 772 2.21 -12.35 -13.71
N GLY A 773 3.07 -11.45 -14.23
CA GLY A 773 2.74 -10.51 -15.30
C GLY A 773 2.69 -11.28 -16.63
N GLY A 774 3.61 -11.07 -17.56
CA GLY A 774 3.93 -12.07 -18.58
C GLY A 774 4.91 -11.67 -19.67
N ASP A 775 4.35 -10.97 -20.67
CA ASP A 775 5.02 -10.25 -21.76
C ASP A 775 4.44 -8.80 -21.72
N ASP A 776 5.10 -7.78 -22.28
CA ASP A 776 4.78 -6.32 -22.15
C ASP A 776 5.21 -5.67 -20.79
N ASP A 777 4.96 -4.36 -20.59
CA ASP A 777 5.56 -3.53 -19.51
C ASP A 777 4.70 -3.51 -18.20
N ASP A 778 4.64 -4.62 -17.45
CA ASP A 778 3.70 -4.79 -16.33
C ASP A 778 3.95 -3.93 -15.07
N MET A 779 2.88 -3.70 -14.28
CA MET A 779 2.96 -3.10 -12.94
C MET A 779 2.37 -4.02 -11.86
N LEU A 780 3.25 -4.65 -11.07
CA LEU A 780 2.88 -5.65 -10.07
C LEU A 780 3.16 -5.19 -8.62
N HIS A 781 2.13 -5.16 -7.79
CA HIS A 781 2.18 -4.83 -6.36
C HIS A 781 1.79 -6.02 -5.48
N GLY A 782 2.70 -6.49 -4.61
CA GLY A 782 2.45 -7.56 -3.64
C GLY A 782 1.58 -7.08 -2.48
N GLY A 783 2.01 -6.03 -1.78
CA GLY A 783 1.23 -5.37 -0.74
C GLY A 783 1.71 -5.73 0.67
N SER A 784 1.12 -6.75 1.31
CA SER A 784 1.56 -7.16 2.64
C SER A 784 1.53 -8.67 2.89
N GLY A 785 2.71 -9.30 2.79
CA GLY A 785 2.85 -10.73 2.92
C GLY A 785 4.28 -11.24 3.03
N ASP A 786 4.54 -12.45 2.55
CA ASP A 786 5.88 -12.88 2.10
C ASP A 786 5.67 -13.27 0.62
N ASP A 787 5.68 -12.28 -0.28
CA ASP A 787 5.07 -12.37 -1.63
C ASP A 787 6.05 -12.86 -2.71
N VAL A 788 5.52 -13.31 -3.85
CA VAL A 788 6.28 -13.78 -5.02
C VAL A 788 5.76 -13.09 -6.29
N LEU A 789 6.62 -12.31 -6.93
CA LEU A 789 6.29 -11.56 -8.16
C LEU A 789 7.30 -11.92 -9.27
N ASP A 790 6.80 -12.23 -10.46
CA ASP A 790 7.57 -12.57 -11.67
C ASP A 790 6.96 -11.74 -12.81
N GLY A 791 7.64 -10.69 -13.29
CA GLY A 791 7.16 -9.81 -14.36
C GLY A 791 7.17 -10.57 -15.68
N GLY A 792 8.35 -10.65 -16.29
CA GLY A 792 8.69 -11.77 -17.17
C GLY A 792 9.56 -11.36 -18.35
N ILE A 793 8.98 -10.63 -19.29
CA ILE A 793 9.58 -10.20 -20.56
C ILE A 793 9.08 -8.80 -20.89
N ASP A 794 10.02 -7.93 -21.28
CA ASP A 794 9.85 -6.47 -21.44
C ASP A 794 9.86 -5.70 -20.09
N GLU A 795 9.52 -4.41 -20.05
CA GLU A 795 10.14 -3.45 -19.12
C GLU A 795 9.33 -3.21 -17.81
N ASP A 796 9.22 -4.28 -17.01
CA ASP A 796 8.40 -4.42 -15.80
C ASP A 796 8.69 -3.42 -14.64
N THR A 797 7.66 -3.16 -13.82
CA THR A 797 7.76 -2.52 -12.49
C THR A 797 7.15 -3.40 -11.38
N LEU A 798 7.99 -3.89 -10.47
CA LEU A 798 7.59 -4.77 -9.36
C LEU A 798 7.80 -4.11 -7.99
N VAL A 799 6.81 -4.25 -7.09
CA VAL A 799 6.81 -3.68 -5.74
C VAL A 799 6.35 -4.72 -4.71
N GLY A 800 7.22 -5.14 -3.79
CA GLY A 800 6.88 -6.09 -2.70
C GLY A 800 6.19 -5.45 -1.49
N ASP A 801 6.47 -4.17 -1.24
CA ASP A 801 5.93 -3.39 -0.12
C ASP A 801 6.28 -3.90 1.31
N TYR A 802 5.43 -4.71 1.95
CA TYR A 802 5.58 -5.11 3.36
C TYR A 802 5.75 -6.64 3.53
N GLY A 803 6.97 -7.17 3.37
CA GLY A 803 7.11 -8.62 3.52
C GLY A 803 8.48 -9.24 3.78
N ASN A 804 8.82 -10.23 2.98
CA ASN A 804 10.14 -10.87 2.82
C ASN A 804 10.18 -11.47 1.40
N ASP A 805 10.13 -10.61 0.40
CA ASP A 805 9.48 -10.92 -0.88
C ASP A 805 10.49 -11.47 -1.92
N GLU A 806 10.02 -12.28 -2.88
CA GLU A 806 10.83 -12.84 -3.97
C GLU A 806 10.37 -12.22 -5.31
N LEU A 807 11.07 -11.17 -5.75
CA LEU A 807 10.80 -10.41 -6.98
C LEU A 807 11.75 -10.86 -8.11
N THR A 808 11.20 -11.14 -9.29
CA THR A 808 11.94 -11.42 -10.52
C THR A 808 11.41 -10.50 -11.62
N GLY A 809 12.26 -9.65 -12.21
CA GLY A 809 11.88 -8.90 -13.42
C GLY A 809 11.87 -9.87 -14.60
N GLY A 810 13.00 -10.03 -15.27
CA GLY A 810 13.29 -11.23 -16.07
C GLY A 810 14.07 -10.94 -17.33
N ALA A 811 13.47 -10.24 -18.29
CA ALA A 811 14.08 -9.94 -19.57
C ALA A 811 13.64 -8.58 -20.13
N GLY A 812 14.04 -7.50 -19.46
CA GLY A 812 13.78 -6.12 -19.87
C GLY A 812 14.73 -5.11 -19.21
N GLN A 813 14.23 -3.91 -18.95
CA GLN A 813 14.94 -2.90 -18.16
C GLN A 813 14.17 -2.65 -16.86
N ASP A 814 14.20 -3.68 -16.00
CA ASP A 814 13.20 -3.89 -14.96
C ASP A 814 13.40 -2.96 -13.75
N LEU A 815 12.31 -2.61 -13.06
CA LEU A 815 12.32 -1.73 -11.89
C LEU A 815 11.72 -2.42 -10.65
N LEU A 816 12.59 -2.88 -9.74
CA LEU A 816 12.20 -3.70 -8.58
C LEU A 816 12.39 -2.95 -7.25
N TYR A 817 11.35 -2.96 -6.41
CA TYR A 817 11.35 -2.41 -5.05
C TYR A 817 10.93 -3.47 -4.01
N GLY A 818 11.86 -3.92 -3.15
CA GLY A 818 11.53 -4.80 -2.01
C GLY A 818 10.85 -4.06 -0.84
N ASN A 819 11.20 -2.78 -0.68
CA ASN A 819 10.68 -1.88 0.36
C ASN A 819 10.99 -2.34 1.82
N GLN A 820 10.18 -3.21 2.43
CA GLN A 820 10.19 -3.45 3.88
C GLN A 820 10.17 -4.93 4.30
N GLY A 821 11.15 -5.70 3.83
CA GLY A 821 11.38 -7.04 4.35
C GLY A 821 12.83 -7.43 4.42
N ALA A 822 13.10 -8.72 4.27
CA ALA A 822 14.43 -9.25 4.02
C ALA A 822 14.40 -9.91 2.64
N ASP A 823 14.46 -9.05 1.62
CA ASP A 823 13.86 -9.31 0.31
C ASP A 823 14.87 -9.92 -0.65
N THR A 824 14.37 -10.59 -1.69
CA THR A 824 15.18 -11.28 -2.70
C THR A 824 14.77 -10.79 -4.09
N LEU A 825 15.61 -9.94 -4.69
CA LEU A 825 15.36 -9.31 -5.98
C LEU A 825 16.32 -9.88 -7.05
N TYR A 826 15.74 -10.31 -8.17
CA TYR A 826 16.45 -10.71 -9.38
C TYR A 826 16.05 -9.76 -10.52
N GLY A 827 17.03 -9.07 -11.12
CA GLY A 827 16.82 -8.39 -12.41
C GLY A 827 16.74 -9.43 -13.53
N GLY A 828 17.67 -9.42 -14.48
CA GLY A 828 17.77 -10.57 -15.39
C GLY A 828 18.69 -10.42 -16.59
N ASP A 829 18.07 -10.33 -17.77
CA ASP A 829 18.70 -10.02 -19.05
C ASP A 829 18.35 -8.57 -19.45
N GLU A 830 19.36 -7.76 -19.76
CA GLU A 830 19.29 -6.29 -19.94
C GLU A 830 19.40 -5.52 -18.60
N ALA A 831 19.03 -4.24 -18.52
CA ALA A 831 19.67 -3.27 -17.62
C ALA A 831 18.79 -2.68 -16.51
N ASP A 832 18.87 -3.30 -15.33
CA ASP A 832 17.82 -3.23 -14.32
C ASP A 832 18.12 -2.25 -13.17
N ALA A 833 17.08 -1.88 -12.42
CA ALA A 833 17.15 -1.04 -11.23
C ALA A 833 16.49 -1.71 -10.02
N LEU A 834 17.31 -2.18 -9.07
CA LEU A 834 16.88 -2.96 -7.91
C LEU A 834 17.11 -2.15 -6.61
N PHE A 835 16.07 -2.05 -5.79
CA PHE A 835 16.08 -1.36 -4.49
C PHE A 835 15.56 -2.30 -3.39
N GLY A 836 16.45 -2.79 -2.51
CA GLY A 836 16.07 -3.65 -1.37
C GLY A 836 15.17 -2.91 -0.39
N GLY A 837 15.70 -1.86 0.24
CA GLY A 837 14.94 -0.97 1.11
C GLY A 837 15.36 -1.09 2.57
N SER A 838 14.71 -1.95 3.35
CA SER A 838 14.91 -2.03 4.80
C SER A 838 14.80 -3.42 5.44
N GLY A 839 15.79 -4.26 5.20
CA GLY A 839 16.16 -5.39 6.07
C GLY A 839 17.46 -6.03 5.64
N ASP A 840 17.63 -7.35 5.77
CA ASP A 840 18.90 -8.00 5.38
C ASP A 840 18.76 -8.60 3.96
N ASP A 841 18.91 -7.77 2.91
CA ASP A 841 18.40 -8.05 1.55
C ASP A 841 19.38 -8.81 0.61
N VAL A 842 18.86 -9.40 -0.47
CA VAL A 842 19.62 -10.13 -1.51
C VAL A 842 19.25 -9.63 -2.90
N LEU A 843 20.20 -8.99 -3.60
CA LEU A 843 20.01 -8.44 -4.94
C LEU A 843 20.98 -9.11 -5.94
N ASP A 844 20.49 -9.62 -7.08
CA ASP A 844 21.29 -10.15 -8.20
C ASP A 844 20.85 -9.50 -9.53
N GLY A 845 21.71 -8.68 -10.15
CA GLY A 845 21.40 -7.90 -11.37
C GLY A 845 21.53 -8.66 -12.69
N GLY A 846 22.23 -9.79 -12.73
CA GLY A 846 22.29 -10.62 -13.94
C GLY A 846 23.22 -10.15 -15.07
N GLN A 847 22.68 -9.45 -16.08
CA GLN A 847 23.28 -9.29 -17.42
C GLN A 847 23.11 -7.91 -18.09
N GLY A 848 23.19 -6.79 -17.38
CA GLY A 848 23.03 -5.48 -18.02
C GLY A 848 24.13 -4.47 -17.80
N ALA A 849 23.73 -3.35 -17.21
CA ALA A 849 24.54 -2.24 -16.73
C ALA A 849 23.79 -1.68 -15.53
N ASP A 850 23.81 -2.47 -14.46
CA ASP A 850 22.70 -2.59 -13.51
C ASP A 850 22.84 -1.60 -12.36
N SER A 851 21.73 -1.22 -11.72
CA SER A 851 21.69 -0.23 -10.63
C SER A 851 21.10 -0.85 -9.36
N LEU A 852 21.95 -1.35 -8.47
CA LEU A 852 21.57 -2.04 -7.23
C LEU A 852 21.76 -1.13 -6.00
N SER A 853 20.74 -1.05 -5.15
CA SER A 853 20.78 -0.37 -3.86
C SER A 853 20.26 -1.29 -2.76
N GLY A 854 21.08 -1.64 -1.76
CA GLY A 854 20.66 -2.41 -0.57
C GLY A 854 19.70 -1.57 0.28
N GLY A 855 20.24 -0.73 1.16
CA GLY A 855 19.46 0.23 1.93
C GLY A 855 19.84 0.22 3.42
N ASP A 856 18.86 -0.02 4.29
CA ASP A 856 19.00 0.02 5.74
C ASP A 856 19.16 -1.41 6.31
N GLY A 857 20.31 -2.06 6.07
CA GLY A 857 20.39 -3.52 6.16
C GLY A 857 21.70 -4.22 6.55
N ASN A 858 21.94 -5.42 6.03
CA ASN A 858 23.24 -6.12 5.99
C ASN A 858 23.27 -6.94 4.70
N ASP A 859 23.43 -6.25 3.58
CA ASP A 859 22.84 -6.69 2.33
C ASP A 859 23.82 -7.50 1.48
N SER A 860 23.30 -8.23 0.49
CA SER A 860 24.07 -9.14 -0.36
C SER A 860 23.85 -8.82 -1.84
N LEU A 861 24.60 -7.85 -2.35
CA LEU A 861 24.51 -7.37 -3.73
C LEU A 861 25.49 -8.10 -4.66
N THR A 862 24.99 -8.60 -5.79
CA THR A 862 25.78 -9.11 -6.92
C THR A 862 25.29 -8.44 -8.19
N ALA A 863 26.09 -7.62 -8.89
CA ALA A 863 25.60 -7.01 -10.14
C ALA A 863 25.62 -8.02 -11.30
N GLY A 864 26.81 -8.46 -11.75
CA GLY A 864 26.90 -9.55 -12.72
C GLY A 864 27.84 -9.27 -13.88
N ASN A 865 27.31 -8.80 -15.01
CA ASN A 865 28.06 -8.65 -16.27
C ASN A 865 27.82 -7.32 -17.01
N GLY A 866 27.97 -6.17 -16.37
CA GLY A 866 27.84 -4.87 -17.04
C GLY A 866 28.90 -3.82 -16.70
N GLU A 867 28.58 -2.55 -16.97
CA GLU A 867 29.29 -1.41 -16.33
C GLU A 867 28.39 -0.92 -15.19
N ASP A 868 28.43 -1.62 -14.07
CA ASP A 868 27.36 -1.64 -13.06
C ASP A 868 27.51 -0.55 -11.98
N THR A 869 26.43 -0.21 -11.27
CA THR A 869 26.39 0.73 -10.14
C THR A 869 25.78 0.06 -8.90
N LEU A 870 26.52 0.01 -7.79
CA LEU A 870 26.10 -0.67 -6.55
C LEU A 870 26.28 0.25 -5.33
N GLU A 871 25.24 0.38 -4.50
CA GLU A 871 25.27 1.05 -3.19
C GLU A 871 24.77 0.09 -2.10
N GLY A 872 25.62 -0.28 -1.12
CA GLY A 872 25.23 -1.12 0.01
C GLY A 872 24.26 -0.39 0.94
N GLY A 873 24.74 0.70 1.55
CA GLY A 873 23.92 1.63 2.33
C GLY A 873 24.34 1.69 3.79
N ALA A 874 23.56 1.08 4.67
CA ALA A 874 23.67 1.24 6.12
C ALA A 874 23.72 -0.10 6.89
N GLY A 875 24.67 -0.95 6.50
CA GLY A 875 24.82 -2.28 7.07
C GLY A 875 26.25 -2.76 7.24
N ASN A 876 26.45 -4.08 7.13
CA ASN A 876 27.78 -4.68 7.01
C ASN A 876 27.74 -5.54 5.75
N ASP A 877 27.87 -4.88 4.61
CA ASP A 877 27.29 -5.34 3.36
C ASP A 877 28.30 -6.21 2.58
N THR A 878 27.78 -7.13 1.77
CA THR A 878 28.57 -8.03 0.94
C THR A 878 28.32 -7.72 -0.52
N ILE A 879 29.26 -7.03 -1.16
CA ILE A 879 29.09 -6.49 -2.51
C ILE A 879 30.05 -7.17 -3.49
N ILE A 880 29.53 -7.59 -4.64
CA ILE A 880 30.28 -8.18 -5.76
C ILE A 880 29.85 -7.49 -7.06
N GLY A 881 30.73 -6.67 -7.66
CA GLY A 881 30.47 -6.06 -8.99
C GLY A 881 30.41 -7.13 -10.08
N GLY A 882 31.56 -7.73 -10.39
CA GLY A 882 31.66 -8.93 -11.19
C GLY A 882 32.46 -8.76 -12.48
N SER A 883 31.83 -8.25 -13.54
CA SER A 883 32.36 -8.32 -14.90
C SER A 883 32.06 -7.08 -15.76
N GLY A 884 32.63 -5.94 -15.36
CA GLY A 884 32.98 -4.86 -16.26
C GLY A 884 33.70 -3.75 -15.51
N ALA A 885 33.27 -2.50 -15.69
CA ALA A 885 33.95 -1.36 -15.08
C ALA A 885 33.02 -0.70 -14.07
N ASP A 886 33.00 -1.27 -12.87
CA ASP A 886 31.89 -1.12 -11.94
C ASP A 886 32.09 0.09 -11.01
N THR A 887 30.99 0.70 -10.55
CA THR A 887 30.99 1.78 -9.56
C THR A 887 30.34 1.27 -8.28
N ILE A 888 31.11 1.12 -7.20
CA ILE A 888 30.67 0.47 -5.97
C ILE A 888 30.86 1.41 -4.77
N SER A 889 29.84 1.50 -3.92
CA SER A 889 29.88 2.16 -2.60
C SER A 889 29.41 1.17 -1.53
N GLY A 890 30.23 0.93 -0.49
CA GLY A 890 29.80 0.18 0.71
C GLY A 890 28.76 0.97 1.50
N GLY A 891 29.18 2.11 2.05
CA GLY A 891 28.30 3.05 2.73
C GLY A 891 28.68 3.22 4.20
N SER A 892 28.00 2.53 5.11
CA SER A 892 28.23 2.69 6.55
C SER A 892 28.07 1.43 7.42
N GLY A 893 29.15 0.66 7.50
CA GLY A 893 29.48 -0.28 8.58
C GLY A 893 30.72 -1.09 8.20
N ASP A 894 30.91 -2.31 8.70
CA ASP A 894 32.15 -3.07 8.41
C ASP A 894 31.98 -3.92 7.12
N ASP A 895 32.19 -3.32 5.94
CA ASP A 895 31.77 -3.87 4.63
C ASP A 895 32.75 -4.88 3.98
N SER A 896 32.26 -5.68 3.03
CA SER A 896 33.01 -6.72 2.31
C SER A 896 32.83 -6.63 0.79
N ILE A 897 33.66 -5.83 0.13
CA ILE A 897 33.53 -5.47 -1.29
C ILE A 897 34.51 -6.25 -2.19
N ARG A 898 34.02 -6.66 -3.35
CA ARG A 898 34.79 -7.19 -4.49
C ARG A 898 34.40 -6.42 -5.75
N GLY A 899 35.38 -5.81 -6.42
CA GLY A 899 35.21 -5.26 -7.78
C GLY A 899 34.97 -6.40 -8.77
N GLY A 900 36.05 -6.96 -9.32
CA GLY A 900 35.98 -8.26 -10.00
C GLY A 900 36.92 -8.36 -11.18
N THR A 901 36.44 -7.94 -12.36
CA THR A 901 37.26 -7.96 -13.58
C THR A 901 36.99 -6.79 -14.51
N SER A 902 38.08 -6.15 -14.95
CA SER A 902 38.15 -4.78 -15.49
C SER A 902 38.20 -3.73 -14.37
N GLY A 903 38.35 -2.46 -14.75
CA GLY A 903 38.89 -1.42 -13.86
C GLY A 903 37.80 -0.68 -13.12
N ASP A 904 37.68 -0.97 -11.83
CA ASP A 904 36.53 -0.60 -11.01
C ASP A 904 36.78 0.69 -10.21
N SER A 905 35.70 1.32 -9.75
CA SER A 905 35.70 2.51 -8.89
C SER A 905 34.98 2.19 -7.58
N ILE A 906 35.72 1.98 -6.50
CA ILE A 906 35.22 1.46 -5.23
C ILE A 906 35.41 2.47 -4.09
N GLU A 907 34.34 2.79 -3.37
CA GLU A 907 34.35 3.51 -2.09
C GLU A 907 33.89 2.55 -0.97
N GLY A 908 34.68 2.39 0.10
CA GLY A 908 34.31 1.62 1.29
C GLY A 908 33.25 2.37 2.09
N GLY A 909 33.67 3.40 2.83
CA GLY A 909 32.78 4.35 3.48
C GLY A 909 33.12 4.58 4.96
N ASP A 910 32.11 4.53 5.83
CA ASP A 910 32.22 4.80 7.27
C ASP A 910 32.38 3.47 8.05
N GLY A 911 33.53 2.79 7.93
CA GLY A 911 33.61 1.35 8.25
C GLY A 911 34.88 0.77 8.90
N ASN A 912 35.19 -0.50 8.62
CA ASN A 912 36.49 -1.16 8.82
C ASN A 912 36.64 -2.23 7.73
N ASP A 913 36.81 -1.76 6.51
CA ASP A 913 36.27 -2.48 5.36
C ASP A 913 37.27 -3.48 4.78
N PHE A 914 36.73 -4.54 4.19
CA PHE A 914 37.50 -5.50 3.42
C PHE A 914 37.24 -5.27 1.93
N ILE A 915 38.21 -4.71 1.22
CA ILE A 915 38.06 -4.38 -0.21
C ILE A 915 39.08 -5.15 -1.04
N ALA A 916 38.61 -5.73 -2.16
CA ALA A 916 39.45 -6.33 -3.19
C ALA A 916 39.01 -5.86 -4.58
N GLY A 917 39.85 -5.10 -5.30
CA GLY A 917 39.63 -4.81 -6.73
C GLY A 917 39.72 -6.07 -7.62
N ASP A 918 40.52 -7.03 -7.17
CA ASP A 918 40.78 -8.32 -7.81
C ASP A 918 41.52 -8.21 -9.16
N ALA A 919 40.93 -7.69 -10.25
CA ALA A 919 41.57 -7.73 -11.58
C ALA A 919 41.18 -6.64 -12.62
N GLY A 920 41.53 -5.39 -12.35
CA GLY A 920 41.39 -4.28 -13.31
C GLY A 920 42.60 -3.37 -13.45
N ASP A 921 42.37 -2.08 -13.67
CA ASP A 921 43.29 -0.99 -13.35
C ASP A 921 42.48 -0.11 -12.37
N ASP A 922 42.46 -0.46 -11.09
CA ASP A 922 41.36 -0.11 -10.16
C ASP A 922 41.55 1.23 -9.44
N LEU A 923 40.46 1.89 -9.04
CA LEU A 923 40.44 3.04 -8.13
C LEU A 923 39.69 2.65 -6.85
N ILE A 924 40.38 2.68 -5.72
CA ILE A 924 39.83 2.26 -4.43
C ILE A 924 40.04 3.35 -3.36
N GLU A 925 38.95 3.81 -2.77
CA GLU A 925 38.90 4.72 -1.62
C GLU A 925 38.36 3.94 -0.40
N GLY A 926 39.14 3.83 0.69
CA GLY A 926 38.75 3.10 1.90
C GLY A 926 37.70 3.87 2.72
N GLY A 927 38.04 5.11 3.09
CA GLY A 927 37.14 6.01 3.80
C GLY A 927 37.56 6.24 5.26
N ALA A 928 36.70 5.86 6.20
CA ALA A 928 36.79 6.27 7.59
C ALA A 928 36.77 5.08 8.55
N GLY A 929 37.82 4.26 8.49
CA GLY A 929 37.87 3.00 9.21
C GLY A 929 39.25 2.53 9.64
N ASN A 930 39.53 1.24 9.48
CA ASN A 930 40.86 0.64 9.66
C ASN A 930 40.94 -0.50 8.65
N ASP A 931 41.12 -0.14 7.39
CA ASP A 931 40.62 -0.95 6.28
C ASP A 931 41.67 -1.96 5.80
N GLU A 932 41.25 -3.10 5.28
CA GLU A 932 42.12 -4.10 4.66
C GLU A 932 41.89 -4.18 3.15
N ILE A 933 42.63 -3.33 2.41
CA ILE A 933 42.46 -3.13 0.97
C ILE A 933 43.52 -3.88 0.16
N TYR A 934 43.07 -4.65 -0.82
CA TYR A 934 43.87 -5.27 -1.87
C TYR A 934 43.49 -4.64 -3.22
N GLY A 935 44.45 -4.11 -3.98
CA GLY A 935 44.23 -3.78 -5.40
C GLY A 935 44.00 -5.07 -6.18
N GLY A 936 45.03 -5.61 -6.82
CA GLY A 936 44.99 -6.99 -7.27
C GLY A 936 45.99 -7.31 -8.36
N SER A 937 45.50 -7.41 -9.59
CA SER A 937 46.36 -7.47 -10.77
C SER A 937 45.97 -6.38 -11.75
N GLY A 938 46.64 -5.23 -11.62
CA GLY A 938 46.25 -4.01 -12.33
C GLY A 938 47.30 -2.93 -12.32
N LEU A 939 46.93 -1.69 -12.62
CA LEU A 939 47.71 -0.50 -12.30
C LEU A 939 46.88 0.33 -11.33
N ASP A 940 46.89 -0.10 -10.08
CA ASP A 940 45.84 0.26 -9.13
C ASP A 940 46.14 1.59 -8.42
N THR A 941 45.10 2.33 -8.08
CA THR A 941 45.16 3.56 -7.27
C THR A 941 44.39 3.33 -5.97
N ILE A 942 45.11 3.27 -4.85
CA ILE A 942 44.53 2.97 -3.53
C ILE A 942 44.69 4.19 -2.60
N LEU A 943 43.59 4.58 -1.95
CA LEU A 943 43.49 5.70 -1.02
C LEU A 943 42.89 5.18 0.30
N GLY A 944 43.72 4.96 1.34
CA GLY A 944 43.22 4.52 2.66
C GLY A 944 42.42 5.59 3.43
N GLU A 945 42.53 6.85 3.04
CA GLU A 945 41.81 8.01 3.63
C GLU A 945 42.10 8.22 5.14
N SER A 946 41.40 7.54 6.06
CA SER A 946 41.49 7.83 7.50
C SER A 946 41.27 6.63 8.45
N GLY A 947 42.33 5.86 8.67
CA GLY A 947 42.36 4.76 9.65
C GLY A 947 43.77 4.36 10.09
N ASP A 948 43.93 3.27 10.84
CA ASP A 948 45.24 2.58 10.97
C ASP A 948 45.32 1.45 9.90
N ASP A 949 45.49 1.79 8.62
CA ASP A 949 45.07 0.93 7.49
C ASP A 949 46.08 -0.15 7.05
N LEU A 950 45.60 -1.13 6.27
CA LEU A 950 46.37 -2.27 5.77
C LEU A 950 46.22 -2.44 4.25
N LEU A 951 47.09 -1.74 3.50
CA LEU A 951 47.00 -1.62 2.04
C LEU A 951 47.99 -2.55 1.31
N TYR A 952 47.55 -3.18 0.21
CA TYR A 952 48.39 -3.98 -0.69
C TYR A 952 48.17 -3.60 -2.15
N GLY A 953 49.18 -3.00 -2.81
CA GLY A 953 49.12 -2.68 -4.26
C GLY A 953 48.97 -3.95 -5.10
N SER A 954 49.88 -4.91 -4.89
CA SER A 954 49.87 -6.28 -5.46
C SER A 954 50.69 -6.51 -6.74
N ASP A 955 50.14 -6.69 -7.95
CA ASP A 955 50.96 -6.97 -9.15
C ASP A 955 50.98 -5.76 -10.13
N GLN A 956 52.17 -5.33 -10.57
CA GLN A 956 52.52 -4.17 -11.45
C GLN A 956 52.84 -2.83 -10.73
N GLU A 957 52.76 -1.68 -11.43
CA GLU A 957 53.30 -0.36 -11.01
C GLU A 957 52.20 0.53 -10.38
N ASP A 958 51.82 0.22 -9.14
CA ASP A 958 50.65 0.82 -8.46
C ASP A 958 50.90 2.20 -7.81
N GLU A 959 49.85 2.92 -7.44
CA GLU A 959 49.88 4.19 -6.71
C GLU A 959 49.06 4.09 -5.39
N VAL A 960 49.73 4.02 -4.24
CA VAL A 960 49.11 3.73 -2.94
C VAL A 960 49.35 4.87 -1.94
N TYR A 961 48.28 5.37 -1.33
CA TYR A 961 48.27 6.39 -0.29
C TYR A 961 47.67 5.82 1.00
N GLY A 962 48.38 5.93 2.12
CA GLY A 962 47.85 5.63 3.46
C GLY A 962 46.76 6.63 3.85
N GLY A 963 47.17 7.84 4.26
CA GLY A 963 46.24 8.92 4.54
C GLY A 963 46.47 9.53 5.91
N ILE A 964 45.52 9.33 6.83
CA ILE A 964 45.58 9.79 8.22
C ILE A 964 45.52 8.62 9.22
N GLY A 965 46.71 8.11 9.59
CA GLY A 965 46.86 7.26 10.78
C GLY A 965 48.19 6.53 10.89
N ALA A 966 48.17 5.23 11.19
CA ALA A 966 49.39 4.48 11.47
C ALA A 966 49.56 3.27 10.54
N ASP A 967 49.68 3.59 9.25
CA ASP A 967 49.32 2.67 8.17
C ASP A 967 50.38 1.61 7.92
N THR A 968 49.98 0.50 7.32
CA THR A 968 50.86 -0.61 6.94
C THR A 968 50.71 -0.94 5.46
N ILE A 969 51.46 -0.22 4.64
CA ILE A 969 51.42 -0.35 3.18
C ILE A 969 52.42 -1.40 2.68
N PHE A 970 51.96 -2.27 1.79
CA PHE A 970 52.77 -3.18 1.00
C PHE A 970 52.67 -2.74 -0.47
N GLY A 971 53.78 -2.25 -1.05
CA GLY A 971 53.87 -1.97 -2.49
C GLY A 971 53.80 -3.29 -3.26
N SER A 972 54.92 -3.77 -3.81
CA SER A 972 54.99 -5.14 -4.31
C SER A 972 56.43 -5.60 -4.63
N ALA A 973 56.61 -6.25 -5.79
CA ALA A 973 57.87 -6.60 -6.41
C ALA A 973 58.22 -5.75 -7.65
N ASP A 974 57.37 -4.77 -7.99
CA ASP A 974 57.47 -3.94 -9.19
C ASP A 974 57.87 -2.48 -8.84
N ALA A 975 57.37 -1.45 -9.53
CA ALA A 975 57.92 -0.08 -9.51
C ALA A 975 56.95 1.00 -9.01
N ASP A 976 56.35 0.69 -7.87
CA ASP A 976 55.22 1.35 -7.21
C ASP A 976 55.50 2.79 -6.71
N GLN A 977 54.45 3.60 -6.59
CA GLN A 977 54.45 4.89 -5.90
C GLN A 977 53.72 4.73 -4.56
N VAL A 978 54.43 4.87 -3.44
CA VAL A 978 53.84 4.67 -2.10
C VAL A 978 54.00 5.93 -1.25
N TYR A 979 52.88 6.42 -0.73
CA TYR A 979 52.79 7.57 0.16
C TYR A 979 52.20 7.12 1.50
N GLY A 980 52.90 7.37 2.61
CA GLY A 980 52.35 7.17 3.96
C GLY A 980 51.27 8.21 4.24
N GLY A 981 51.69 9.41 4.64
CA GLY A 981 50.85 10.62 4.61
C GLY A 981 50.94 11.44 5.90
N ALA A 982 50.24 10.98 6.93
CA ALA A 982 50.18 11.61 8.23
C ALA A 982 50.21 10.57 9.34
N ASP A 983 51.02 10.85 10.36
CA ASP A 983 51.22 10.03 11.56
C ASP A 983 52.35 8.97 11.50
N ARG A 984 52.14 7.64 11.51
CA ARG A 984 53.25 6.67 11.79
C ARG A 984 53.28 5.44 10.91
N ASP A 985 53.79 5.60 9.70
CA ASP A 985 53.56 4.64 8.65
C ASP A 985 54.64 3.56 8.58
N SER A 986 54.26 2.43 8.02
CA SER A 986 55.03 1.20 8.01
C SER A 986 55.08 0.59 6.61
N ILE A 987 55.67 1.31 5.66
CA ILE A 987 55.91 0.84 4.29
C ILE A 987 56.81 -0.42 4.29
N VAL A 988 56.31 -1.53 3.76
CA VAL A 988 56.99 -2.83 3.68
C VAL A 988 57.18 -3.25 2.22
N GLY A 989 58.28 -3.96 1.93
CA GLY A 989 58.41 -4.77 0.70
C GLY A 989 59.29 -4.17 -0.40
N ALA A 990 59.43 -2.85 -0.44
CA ALA A 990 60.15 -2.05 -1.45
C ALA A 990 61.26 -2.74 -2.28
N THR A 991 61.19 -2.59 -3.61
CA THR A 991 62.03 -3.28 -4.59
C THR A 991 62.72 -2.38 -5.61
N THR A 992 62.57 -2.59 -6.92
CA THR A 992 63.47 -2.02 -7.95
C THR A 992 62.79 -1.13 -8.98
N GLY A 993 62.18 -0.07 -8.49
CA GLY A 993 61.80 1.10 -9.29
C GLY A 993 61.07 2.16 -8.47
N ASP A 994 60.54 1.70 -7.34
CA ASP A 994 59.61 2.35 -6.45
C ASP A 994 60.09 3.70 -5.88
N TYR A 995 59.09 4.58 -5.73
CA TYR A 995 59.15 5.89 -5.12
C TYR A 995 58.35 5.86 -3.82
N ILE A 996 58.99 6.20 -2.70
CA ILE A 996 58.39 6.10 -1.37
C ILE A 996 58.48 7.44 -0.65
N ASP A 997 57.38 7.91 -0.07
CA ASP A 997 57.30 9.17 0.66
C ASP A 997 56.58 8.92 1.99
N GLY A 998 57.22 9.18 3.13
CA GLY A 998 56.54 9.06 4.43
C GLY A 998 55.50 10.15 4.66
N GLY A 999 55.70 11.33 4.05
CA GLY A 999 54.97 12.53 4.42
C GLY A 999 55.61 13.26 5.61
N SER A 1000 54.97 14.34 6.07
CA SER A 1000 55.50 15.17 7.17
C SER A 1000 54.41 15.82 8.03
N SER A 1001 53.22 15.22 7.99
CA SER A 1001 52.03 15.58 8.76
C SER A 1001 51.94 14.68 10.02
N GLY A 1002 51.19 15.10 11.05
CA GLY A 1002 50.97 14.25 12.23
C GLY A 1002 52.24 13.99 13.08
N ASP A 1003 52.39 12.75 13.55
CA ASP A 1003 53.46 12.19 14.39
C ASP A 1003 54.66 11.60 13.59
N ASP A 1004 55.09 12.34 12.56
CA ASP A 1004 56.32 12.25 11.71
C ASP A 1004 57.38 11.19 12.09
N TYR A 1005 57.06 9.90 11.95
CA TYR A 1005 58.00 8.83 12.28
C TYR A 1005 57.78 7.54 11.50
N ASP A 1006 58.22 7.56 10.26
CA ASP A 1006 57.89 6.53 9.29
C ASP A 1006 58.98 5.47 9.20
N THR A 1007 58.57 4.25 8.87
CA THR A 1007 59.44 3.08 8.86
C THR A 1007 59.40 2.34 7.53
N LEU A 1008 60.39 2.60 6.69
CA LEU A 1008 60.65 1.78 5.50
C LEU A 1008 61.32 0.45 5.88
N ASP A 1009 60.63 -0.65 5.58
CA ASP A 1009 61.02 -1.99 5.98
C ASP A 1009 61.57 -2.88 4.86
N LEU A 1010 62.90 -2.82 4.70
CA LEU A 1010 63.64 -3.55 3.66
C LEU A 1010 64.00 -5.01 4.04
N ARG A 1011 63.09 -5.74 4.69
CA ARG A 1011 63.37 -7.08 5.23
C ARG A 1011 62.71 -8.19 4.43
N GLY A 1012 63.54 -9.11 3.92
CA GLY A 1012 63.09 -10.26 3.15
C GLY A 1012 63.08 -10.03 1.63
N TYR A 1013 62.94 -8.77 1.20
CA TYR A 1013 62.77 -8.40 -0.19
C TYR A 1013 64.03 -7.77 -0.81
N GLY A 1014 64.05 -7.69 -2.14
CA GLY A 1014 65.25 -7.50 -2.97
C GLY A 1014 65.86 -8.81 -3.49
N VAL A 1015 66.73 -8.69 -4.50
CA VAL A 1015 67.19 -9.82 -5.34
C VAL A 1015 67.60 -11.08 -4.54
N PRO A 1016 67.02 -12.26 -4.82
CA PRO A 1016 67.33 -13.51 -4.11
C PRO A 1016 68.82 -13.86 -4.08
N GLY A 1017 69.41 -13.86 -2.88
CA GLY A 1017 70.85 -14.10 -2.64
C GLY A 1017 71.75 -12.88 -2.90
N GLY A 1018 71.16 -11.72 -3.14
CA GLY A 1018 71.79 -10.42 -3.33
C GLY A 1018 72.11 -9.68 -2.03
N HIS A 1019 72.23 -8.37 -2.10
CA HIS A 1019 72.35 -7.48 -0.94
C HIS A 1019 71.90 -6.05 -1.26
N ILE A 1020 71.50 -5.30 -0.23
CA ILE A 1020 71.09 -3.89 -0.35
C ILE A 1020 72.17 -2.93 0.15
N LYS A 1021 72.14 -1.67 -0.34
CA LYS A 1021 72.98 -0.57 0.13
C LYS A 1021 72.21 0.75 0.06
N ILE A 1022 71.88 1.29 1.24
CA ILE A 1022 71.20 2.59 1.38
C ILE A 1022 72.22 3.73 1.22
N ASN A 1023 71.90 4.70 0.34
CA ASN A 1023 72.58 5.98 0.22
C ASN A 1023 71.65 7.12 0.66
N TYR A 1024 71.80 7.59 1.89
CA TYR A 1024 71.09 8.80 2.31
C TYR A 1024 71.54 10.03 1.51
N ALA A 1025 70.59 10.78 0.98
CA ALA A 1025 70.81 12.01 0.22
C ALA A 1025 71.01 13.23 1.14
N SER A 1026 70.35 13.21 2.29
CA SER A 1026 70.33 14.26 3.31
C SER A 1026 71.14 13.87 4.57
N ALA A 1027 71.05 14.65 5.66
CA ALA A 1027 72.05 14.66 6.75
C ALA A 1027 71.51 14.25 8.13
N ASP A 1028 70.30 14.71 8.43
CA ASP A 1028 69.20 14.03 9.12
C ASP A 1028 69.13 12.52 8.78
N ARG A 1029 69.02 12.19 7.49
CA ARG A 1029 68.84 10.84 6.85
C ARG A 1029 67.39 10.43 6.58
N GLU A 1030 66.50 11.39 6.51
CA GLU A 1030 65.10 11.18 6.11
C GLU A 1030 64.99 10.78 4.61
N ASP A 1031 65.85 11.32 3.72
CA ASP A 1031 65.86 10.97 2.29
C ASP A 1031 67.00 10.03 1.86
N GLY A 1032 66.77 9.23 0.82
CA GLY A 1032 67.84 8.47 0.17
C GLY A 1032 67.44 7.58 -1.01
N ILE A 1033 68.41 6.78 -1.45
CA ILE A 1033 68.24 5.78 -2.50
C ILE A 1033 68.68 4.42 -1.97
N VAL A 1034 67.81 3.41 -2.09
CA VAL A 1034 68.14 2.00 -1.83
C VAL A 1034 68.73 1.40 -3.09
N GLU A 1035 70.02 1.02 -3.09
CA GLU A 1035 70.63 0.26 -4.19
C GLU A 1035 70.49 -1.25 -3.94
N PHE A 1036 69.87 -1.97 -4.88
CA PHE A 1036 69.73 -3.43 -4.84
C PHE A 1036 70.80 -4.09 -5.69
N TYR A 1037 71.50 -5.10 -5.16
CA TYR A 1037 72.58 -5.79 -5.86
C TYR A 1037 72.30 -7.28 -6.01
N ASN A 1038 72.58 -7.80 -7.21
CA ASN A 1038 72.62 -9.23 -7.52
C ASN A 1038 73.64 -10.00 -6.65
N PRO A 1039 73.54 -11.35 -6.56
CA PRO A 1039 74.52 -12.19 -5.86
C PRO A 1039 75.98 -12.03 -6.32
N ASP A 1040 76.21 -11.57 -7.56
CA ASP A 1040 77.54 -11.29 -8.10
C ASP A 1040 78.06 -9.86 -7.83
N SER A 1041 77.29 -9.07 -7.06
CA SER A 1041 77.52 -7.66 -6.74
C SER A 1041 77.47 -6.71 -7.95
N THR A 1042 76.75 -7.07 -9.01
CA THR A 1042 76.24 -6.08 -9.97
C THR A 1042 74.99 -5.39 -9.42
N LEU A 1043 74.81 -4.09 -9.71
CA LEU A 1043 73.58 -3.37 -9.38
C LEU A 1043 72.43 -3.95 -10.21
N ALA A 1044 71.32 -4.28 -9.56
CA ALA A 1044 70.09 -4.77 -10.17
C ALA A 1044 69.12 -3.62 -10.46
N GLY A 1045 68.89 -2.75 -9.48
CA GLY A 1045 68.03 -1.57 -9.58
C GLY A 1045 68.16 -0.67 -8.35
N THR A 1046 67.26 0.31 -8.25
CA THR A 1046 67.19 1.29 -7.16
C THR A 1046 65.75 1.69 -6.88
N ALA A 1047 65.40 1.87 -5.60
CA ALA A 1047 64.22 2.62 -5.16
C ALA A 1047 64.66 3.94 -4.50
N GLU A 1048 63.80 4.96 -4.55
CA GLU A 1048 63.99 6.28 -3.92
C GLU A 1048 63.05 6.41 -2.72
N PHE A 1049 63.50 7.06 -1.64
CA PHE A 1049 62.66 7.35 -0.47
C PHE A 1049 62.88 8.77 0.05
N HIS A 1050 61.81 9.39 0.51
CA HIS A 1050 61.73 10.72 1.11
C HIS A 1050 61.02 10.67 2.46
N ASP A 1051 61.41 11.56 3.37
CA ASP A 1051 60.77 11.73 4.69
C ASP A 1051 60.56 10.39 5.47
N ILE A 1052 61.62 9.55 5.59
CA ILE A 1052 61.60 8.30 6.38
C ILE A 1052 62.65 8.30 7.52
N GLU A 1053 62.22 8.31 8.78
CA GLU A 1053 63.11 8.36 9.96
C GLU A 1053 63.83 7.04 10.26
N ASN A 1054 63.28 5.88 9.85
CA ASN A 1054 63.67 4.58 10.41
C ASN A 1054 63.81 3.42 9.40
N VAL A 1055 64.98 2.73 9.44
CA VAL A 1055 65.31 1.52 8.63
C VAL A 1055 66.18 0.52 9.46
N VAL A 1056 65.86 -0.80 9.56
CA VAL A 1056 66.06 -1.59 10.85
C VAL A 1056 66.73 -3.04 10.83
N PRO A 1057 67.71 -3.41 11.75
CA PRO A 1057 67.98 -4.81 12.32
C PRO A 1057 68.75 -5.05 13.73
N CYS A 1058 69.40 -6.26 14.02
CA CYS A 1058 69.39 -7.18 15.26
C CYS A 1058 70.71 -7.62 16.10
N PHE A 1059 70.78 -8.38 17.34
CA PHE A 1059 71.65 -8.71 18.67
C PHE A 1059 73.20 -9.24 18.93
N THR A 1060 74.07 -8.71 19.83
CA THR A 1060 75.58 -8.97 19.99
C THR A 1060 76.38 -10.29 19.60
N PRO A 1061 77.45 -10.30 18.71
CA PRO A 1061 78.47 -11.38 18.55
C PRO A 1061 79.49 -11.58 19.68
N GLY A 1062 80.00 -12.81 19.79
CA GLY A 1062 80.94 -13.27 20.80
C GLY A 1062 80.27 -13.92 22.03
N THR A 1063 78.95 -13.76 22.14
CA THR A 1063 78.08 -14.33 23.17
C THR A 1063 77.99 -15.85 23.02
N LEU A 1064 78.19 -16.62 24.10
CA LEU A 1064 78.15 -18.09 24.05
C LEU A 1064 76.77 -18.63 24.45
N ILE A 1065 76.14 -19.38 23.55
CA ILE A 1065 74.83 -19.99 23.73
C ILE A 1065 74.99 -21.50 24.00
N ALA A 1066 74.28 -22.02 25.01
CA ALA A 1066 74.35 -23.44 25.34
C ALA A 1066 73.57 -24.30 24.33
N THR A 1067 74.25 -25.22 23.65
CA THR A 1067 73.65 -26.20 22.72
C THR A 1067 73.89 -27.64 23.22
N PRO A 1068 73.17 -28.65 22.69
CA PRO A 1068 73.46 -30.07 22.96
C PRO A 1068 74.87 -30.51 22.53
N ARG A 1069 75.58 -29.70 21.74
CA ARG A 1069 76.96 -29.92 21.28
C ARG A 1069 78.01 -29.22 22.17
N GLY A 1070 77.58 -28.39 23.13
CA GLY A 1070 78.42 -27.52 23.96
C GLY A 1070 78.04 -26.04 23.82
N GLU A 1071 78.79 -25.15 24.48
CA GLU A 1071 78.69 -23.70 24.28
C GLU A 1071 79.15 -23.32 22.85
N VAL A 1072 78.34 -22.60 22.09
CA VAL A 1072 78.59 -22.17 20.70
C VAL A 1072 78.43 -20.63 20.59
N PRO A 1073 79.32 -19.90 19.89
CA PRO A 1073 79.15 -18.46 19.66
C PRO A 1073 77.88 -18.17 18.85
N VAL A 1074 77.14 -17.12 19.22
CA VAL A 1074 75.88 -16.73 18.56
C VAL A 1074 76.05 -16.43 17.07
N GLU A 1075 77.20 -15.89 16.66
CA GLU A 1075 77.51 -15.67 15.25
C GLU A 1075 77.66 -16.99 14.45
N GLU A 1076 77.99 -18.12 15.09
CA GLU A 1076 78.17 -19.44 14.46
C GLU A 1076 76.88 -20.30 14.40
N LEU A 1077 75.86 -19.97 15.19
CA LEU A 1077 74.55 -20.65 15.14
C LEU A 1077 73.86 -20.45 13.78
N GLN A 1078 73.01 -21.38 13.36
CA GLN A 1078 72.19 -21.29 12.14
C GLN A 1078 70.74 -21.69 12.44
N GLU A 1079 69.83 -21.42 11.52
CA GLU A 1079 68.47 -21.95 11.58
C GLU A 1079 68.49 -23.49 11.56
N GLY A 1080 67.62 -24.12 12.35
CA GLY A 1080 67.62 -25.54 12.63
C GLY A 1080 68.63 -26.02 13.68
N ASP A 1081 69.56 -25.17 14.17
CA ASP A 1081 70.39 -25.55 15.32
C ASP A 1081 69.55 -25.65 16.59
N ARG A 1082 69.86 -26.63 17.45
CA ARG A 1082 69.17 -26.80 18.74
C ARG A 1082 69.89 -26.10 19.88
N VAL A 1083 69.13 -25.38 20.69
CA VAL A 1083 69.59 -24.66 21.87
C VAL A 1083 68.97 -25.29 23.13
N ILE A 1084 69.70 -25.22 24.24
CA ILE A 1084 69.22 -25.67 25.56
C ILE A 1084 68.40 -24.53 26.16
N THR A 1085 67.11 -24.78 26.35
CA THR A 1085 66.17 -23.85 26.95
C THR A 1085 65.78 -24.33 28.34
N ARG A 1086 65.11 -23.47 29.11
CA ARG A 1086 64.76 -23.75 30.50
C ARG A 1086 63.36 -24.33 30.67
N ASP A 1087 62.42 -23.93 29.82
CA ASP A 1087 61.01 -24.04 30.11
C ASP A 1087 60.38 -25.21 29.31
N ASN A 1088 60.63 -25.33 27.99
CA ASN A 1088 60.15 -26.48 27.19
C ASN A 1088 61.25 -27.39 26.60
N GLY A 1089 62.49 -27.29 27.09
CA GLY A 1089 63.53 -28.32 26.93
C GLY A 1089 64.65 -27.99 25.92
N MET A 1090 64.58 -28.51 24.70
CA MET A 1090 65.61 -28.27 23.67
C MET A 1090 64.95 -27.90 22.34
N GLN A 1091 64.89 -26.61 22.06
CA GLN A 1091 64.19 -26.05 20.90
C GLN A 1091 65.12 -25.77 19.71
N GLN A 1092 64.53 -25.68 18.52
CA GLN A 1092 65.22 -25.36 17.26
C GLN A 1092 65.12 -23.87 16.94
N ILE A 1093 66.24 -23.26 16.58
CA ILE A 1093 66.27 -21.89 16.07
C ILE A 1093 65.48 -21.83 14.76
N ARG A 1094 64.52 -20.90 14.66
CA ARG A 1094 63.70 -20.70 13.46
C ARG A 1094 64.12 -19.54 12.59
N TRP A 1095 64.74 -18.52 13.17
CA TRP A 1095 65.18 -17.32 12.48
C TRP A 1095 66.43 -16.72 13.12
N LYS A 1096 67.29 -16.00 12.36
CA LYS A 1096 68.50 -15.32 12.87
C LYS A 1096 68.99 -14.10 12.02
N GLY A 1097 68.61 -12.85 12.35
CA GLY A 1097 69.09 -11.61 11.68
C GLY A 1097 70.34 -10.94 12.29
N SER A 1098 70.90 -9.81 11.77
CA SER A 1098 72.08 -9.10 12.37
C SER A 1098 72.32 -7.62 11.93
N ARG A 1099 72.76 -6.70 12.83
CA ARG A 1099 73.08 -5.26 12.56
C ARG A 1099 74.41 -4.82 13.17
N ARG A 1100 75.19 -3.93 12.54
CA ARG A 1100 76.40 -3.35 13.17
C ARG A 1100 76.35 -1.85 13.45
N LEU A 1101 76.36 -1.49 14.74
CA LEU A 1101 76.50 -0.12 15.24
C LEU A 1101 77.97 0.30 15.40
N LYS A 1102 78.30 1.51 14.97
CA LYS A 1102 79.60 2.18 15.08
C LYS A 1102 79.64 3.06 16.34
N GLY A 1103 80.84 3.40 16.80
CA GLY A 1103 81.03 4.15 18.05
C GLY A 1103 80.46 5.57 18.06
N GLU A 1104 80.21 6.17 16.90
CA GLU A 1104 79.58 7.49 16.77
C GLU A 1104 78.05 7.40 16.88
N GLU A 1105 77.45 6.33 16.34
CA GLU A 1105 76.02 6.00 16.49
C GLU A 1105 75.71 5.70 17.97
N LEU A 1106 76.55 4.90 18.65
CA LEU A 1106 76.46 4.63 20.11
C LEU A 1106 76.70 5.86 21.01
N LEU A 1107 77.22 6.98 20.48
CA LEU A 1107 77.38 8.23 21.23
C LEU A 1107 76.15 9.14 21.10
N LYS A 1108 75.40 9.04 19.99
CA LYS A 1108 74.08 9.66 19.80
C LYS A 1108 73.00 8.86 20.55
N ALA A 1109 72.83 7.58 20.22
CA ALA A 1109 71.87 6.66 20.84
C ALA A 1109 72.38 6.12 22.18
N ARG A 1110 72.44 6.97 23.22
CA ARG A 1110 72.94 6.56 24.56
C ARG A 1110 72.09 5.47 25.21
N HIS A 1111 70.81 5.35 24.84
CA HIS A 1111 69.93 4.33 25.38
C HIS A 1111 70.38 2.92 24.92
N LEU A 1112 70.85 2.76 23.67
CA LEU A 1112 71.39 1.53 23.06
C LEU A 1112 72.84 1.14 23.49
N GLN A 1113 73.50 1.90 24.37
CA GLN A 1113 74.86 1.55 24.80
C GLN A 1113 74.90 0.22 25.59
N PRO A 1114 75.65 -0.80 25.14
CA PRO A 1114 75.61 -2.14 25.72
C PRO A 1114 75.86 -2.18 27.22
N VAL A 1115 75.19 -3.10 27.92
CA VAL A 1115 75.37 -3.32 29.35
C VAL A 1115 76.34 -4.48 29.55
N LEU A 1116 77.44 -4.21 30.26
CA LEU A 1116 78.36 -5.23 30.77
C LEU A 1116 77.83 -5.74 32.12
N ILE A 1117 77.52 -7.02 32.18
CA ILE A 1117 77.21 -7.74 33.43
C ILE A 1117 78.44 -8.59 33.76
N ARG A 1118 79.17 -8.22 34.81
CA ARG A 1118 80.38 -8.97 35.20
C ARG A 1118 80.02 -10.28 35.89
N ARG A 1119 80.93 -11.25 35.80
CA ARG A 1119 80.83 -12.57 36.42
C ARG A 1119 80.39 -12.50 37.89
N GLY A 1120 79.30 -13.18 38.20
CA GLY A 1120 78.75 -13.27 39.56
C GLY A 1120 77.87 -12.10 40.03
N ALA A 1121 77.64 -11.07 39.21
CA ALA A 1121 76.89 -9.87 39.59
C ALA A 1121 75.37 -10.08 39.76
N LEU A 1122 74.80 -11.15 39.21
CA LEU A 1122 73.36 -11.47 39.32
C LEU A 1122 73.00 -12.31 40.56
N GLY A 1123 74.01 -12.69 41.36
CA GLY A 1123 73.85 -13.58 42.52
C GLY A 1123 74.19 -15.04 42.20
N TYR A 1124 74.38 -15.85 43.26
CA TYR A 1124 74.74 -17.28 43.20
C TYR A 1124 75.93 -17.70 42.32
N GLY A 1125 76.73 -16.74 41.83
CA GLY A 1125 77.87 -16.98 40.93
C GLY A 1125 77.57 -16.74 39.45
N LEU A 1126 76.38 -16.22 39.11
CA LEU A 1126 75.91 -15.94 37.75
C LEU A 1126 76.08 -14.45 37.36
N PRO A 1127 76.28 -14.12 36.08
CA PRO A 1127 76.69 -15.02 35.00
C PRO A 1127 78.02 -15.70 35.32
N GLU A 1128 78.29 -16.87 34.72
CA GLU A 1128 79.53 -17.60 34.98
C GLU A 1128 80.75 -16.94 34.34
N ARG A 1129 80.52 -16.01 33.39
CA ARG A 1129 81.50 -15.17 32.69
C ARG A 1129 81.03 -13.71 32.69
N ASP A 1130 81.91 -12.79 32.28
CA ASP A 1130 81.48 -11.42 31.94
C ASP A 1130 80.70 -11.49 30.61
N MET A 1131 79.48 -10.96 30.57
CA MET A 1131 78.63 -10.92 29.37
C MET A 1131 78.26 -9.48 28.99
N VAL A 1132 78.09 -9.23 27.68
CA VAL A 1132 77.71 -7.92 27.13
C VAL A 1132 76.41 -8.11 26.36
N VAL A 1133 75.37 -7.39 26.79
CA VAL A 1133 74.01 -7.53 26.25
C VAL A 1133 73.43 -6.18 25.82
N SER A 1134 72.38 -6.19 25.01
CA SER A 1134 71.63 -4.97 24.74
C SER A 1134 70.95 -4.45 26.01
N PRO A 1135 70.62 -3.15 26.11
CA PRO A 1135 70.15 -2.58 27.38
C PRO A 1135 68.75 -3.07 27.79
N ASN A 1136 67.91 -3.45 26.83
CA ASN A 1136 66.63 -4.10 27.09
C ASN A 1136 66.70 -5.62 27.29
N HIS A 1137 67.86 -6.27 27.08
CA HIS A 1137 68.00 -7.72 27.26
C HIS A 1137 67.57 -8.12 28.68
N ARG A 1138 66.60 -9.03 28.78
CA ARG A 1138 66.02 -9.44 30.06
C ARG A 1138 66.79 -10.61 30.66
N MET A 1139 67.23 -10.44 31.89
CA MET A 1139 67.97 -11.43 32.68
C MET A 1139 67.04 -12.04 33.71
N LEU A 1140 67.08 -13.37 33.86
CA LEU A 1140 66.33 -14.06 34.90
C LEU A 1140 67.05 -13.92 36.25
N ILE A 1141 66.41 -13.24 37.19
CA ILE A 1141 66.93 -13.02 38.54
C ILE A 1141 66.25 -13.97 39.52
N ASN A 1142 67.03 -14.83 40.16
CA ASN A 1142 66.59 -15.73 41.24
C ASN A 1142 67.49 -15.48 42.46
N ASN A 1143 66.95 -14.83 43.49
CA ASN A 1143 67.64 -14.63 44.76
C ASN A 1143 66.66 -14.49 45.94
N ASP A 1144 67.17 -14.56 47.16
CA ASP A 1144 66.30 -14.56 48.36
C ASP A 1144 65.52 -13.23 48.56
N LYS A 1145 65.89 -12.15 47.86
CA LYS A 1145 65.13 -10.89 47.86
C LYS A 1145 63.95 -10.90 46.89
N THR A 1146 64.04 -11.55 45.73
CA THR A 1146 62.93 -11.57 44.74
C THR A 1146 61.68 -12.19 45.37
N ALA A 1147 61.87 -13.35 46.01
CA ALA A 1147 60.84 -14.07 46.76
C ALA A 1147 60.25 -13.30 47.96
N LEU A 1148 60.97 -12.29 48.48
CA LEU A 1148 60.55 -11.50 49.64
C LEU A 1148 59.74 -10.25 49.24
N TYR A 1149 60.06 -9.64 48.10
CA TYR A 1149 59.47 -8.37 47.67
C TYR A 1149 58.38 -8.49 46.61
N PHE A 1150 58.38 -9.56 45.81
CA PHE A 1150 57.48 -9.68 44.64
C PHE A 1150 56.56 -10.90 44.68
N GLU A 1151 56.65 -11.68 45.76
CA GLU A 1151 55.99 -12.98 46.01
C GLU A 1151 56.42 -14.13 45.06
N ASP A 1152 57.18 -13.82 44.01
CA ASP A 1152 57.78 -14.76 43.06
C ASP A 1152 59.27 -15.03 43.33
N ARG A 1153 59.70 -16.29 43.17
CA ARG A 1153 61.11 -16.69 43.34
C ARG A 1153 62.01 -16.33 42.17
N GLU A 1154 61.48 -16.27 40.96
CA GLU A 1154 62.22 -15.92 39.76
C GLU A 1154 61.49 -14.79 39.03
N VAL A 1155 62.19 -13.71 38.72
CA VAL A 1155 61.63 -12.53 38.04
C VAL A 1155 62.52 -12.10 36.89
N LEU A 1156 61.93 -11.55 35.84
CA LEU A 1156 62.65 -11.04 34.67
C LEU A 1156 62.95 -9.54 34.85
N VAL A 1157 64.19 -9.14 34.59
CA VAL A 1157 64.63 -7.74 34.73
C VAL A 1157 65.53 -7.35 33.56
N ALA A 1158 65.18 -6.25 32.88
CA ALA A 1158 65.99 -5.68 31.80
C ALA A 1158 67.36 -5.20 32.31
N ALA A 1159 68.43 -5.49 31.56
CA ALA A 1159 69.81 -5.16 31.93
C ALA A 1159 70.02 -3.68 32.28
N LYS A 1160 69.31 -2.75 31.61
CA LYS A 1160 69.34 -1.30 31.87
C LYS A 1160 68.79 -0.88 33.23
N HIS A 1161 67.99 -1.72 33.90
CA HIS A 1161 67.52 -1.48 35.27
C HIS A 1161 68.47 -2.10 36.31
N LEU A 1162 69.31 -3.06 35.91
CA LEU A 1162 70.25 -3.75 36.80
C LEU A 1162 71.57 -2.98 37.01
N THR A 1163 71.80 -1.87 36.30
CA THR A 1163 73.04 -1.06 36.38
C THR A 1163 73.25 -0.35 37.73
N GLY A 1164 72.33 -0.50 38.69
CA GLY A 1164 72.50 -0.09 40.09
C GLY A 1164 73.18 -1.14 40.97
N LEU A 1165 73.38 -2.38 40.47
CA LEU A 1165 74.00 -3.47 41.22
C LEU A 1165 75.53 -3.51 41.03
N ASP A 1166 76.24 -3.89 42.11
CA ASP A 1166 77.70 -4.01 42.10
C ASP A 1166 78.19 -5.02 41.05
N GLY A 1167 78.79 -4.50 39.97
CA GLY A 1167 79.33 -5.31 38.87
C GLY A 1167 78.57 -5.21 37.55
N ILE A 1168 77.54 -4.36 37.45
CA ILE A 1168 76.76 -4.14 36.21
C ILE A 1168 76.88 -2.69 35.77
N GLU A 1169 77.40 -2.43 34.56
CA GLU A 1169 77.70 -1.07 34.08
C GLU A 1169 77.45 -0.92 32.57
N ARG A 1170 77.05 0.28 32.12
CA ARG A 1170 76.99 0.61 30.68
C ARG A 1170 78.40 0.77 30.10
N LEU A 1171 78.65 0.16 28.94
CA LEU A 1171 79.96 0.07 28.30
C LEU A 1171 80.06 1.02 27.10
N THR A 1172 81.04 1.93 27.13
CA THR A 1172 81.32 2.84 26.01
C THR A 1172 82.15 2.12 24.92
N ALA A 1173 81.46 1.44 24.00
CA ALA A 1173 82.10 0.67 22.93
C ALA A 1173 82.49 1.54 21.72
N LYS A 1174 83.55 1.16 20.99
CA LYS A 1174 83.96 1.81 19.72
C LYS A 1174 83.17 1.35 18.50
N SER A 1175 82.50 0.21 18.63
CA SER A 1175 81.48 -0.34 17.75
C SER A 1175 80.89 -1.55 18.48
N THR A 1176 79.65 -1.90 18.19
CA THR A 1176 79.05 -3.15 18.64
C THR A 1176 78.25 -3.69 17.46
N THR A 1177 78.65 -4.88 17.00
CA THR A 1177 77.80 -5.65 16.11
C THR A 1177 76.73 -6.31 16.96
N TYR A 1178 75.64 -6.68 16.31
CA TYR A 1178 74.50 -7.36 16.81
C TYR A 1178 74.07 -8.47 15.74
N VAL A 1179 73.24 -9.50 16.10
CA VAL A 1179 72.78 -10.83 15.57
C VAL A 1179 71.54 -11.44 16.37
N HIS A 1180 70.27 -11.28 15.92
CA HIS A 1180 68.99 -11.97 16.33
C HIS A 1180 69.04 -13.51 16.50
N PHE A 1181 68.22 -14.19 17.32
CA PHE A 1181 67.59 -15.48 16.94
C PHE A 1181 66.32 -15.86 17.74
N LEU A 1182 65.38 -16.57 17.09
CA LEU A 1182 64.03 -16.90 17.60
C LEU A 1182 63.72 -18.43 17.62
N PHE A 1183 62.64 -18.82 18.31
CA PHE A 1183 62.16 -20.20 18.50
C PHE A 1183 60.64 -20.33 18.23
N ASP A 1184 60.13 -21.57 18.11
CA ASP A 1184 58.69 -21.86 17.93
C ASP A 1184 57.81 -21.34 19.08
N GLN A 1185 58.36 -21.19 20.29
CA GLN A 1185 57.66 -20.75 21.50
C GLN A 1185 58.60 -19.91 22.37
N HIS A 1186 58.05 -19.11 23.29
CA HIS A 1186 58.83 -18.31 24.24
C HIS A 1186 59.72 -19.20 25.13
N GLU A 1187 61.01 -18.83 25.23
CA GLU A 1187 62.00 -19.62 25.95
C GLU A 1187 62.99 -18.75 26.74
N VAL A 1188 63.42 -19.26 27.89
CA VAL A 1188 64.61 -18.74 28.58
C VAL A 1188 65.81 -19.62 28.23
N ILE A 1189 66.82 -19.05 27.58
CA ILE A 1189 68.03 -19.74 27.15
C ILE A 1189 69.19 -19.54 28.12
N LEU A 1190 70.17 -20.45 28.10
CA LEU A 1190 71.41 -20.32 28.86
C LEU A 1190 72.49 -19.64 27.99
N SER A 1191 72.82 -18.40 28.33
CA SER A 1191 73.76 -17.52 27.63
C SER A 1191 74.88 -17.05 28.57
N ASP A 1192 76.15 -17.32 28.22
CA ASP A 1192 77.35 -17.08 29.05
C ASP A 1192 77.24 -17.57 30.52
N GLY A 1193 76.44 -18.63 30.71
CA GLY A 1193 76.15 -19.26 32.00
C GLY A 1193 75.07 -18.57 32.84
N ALA A 1194 74.42 -17.50 32.37
CA ALA A 1194 73.20 -16.95 32.96
C ALA A 1194 71.97 -17.33 32.14
N TRP A 1195 70.82 -17.44 32.81
CA TRP A 1195 69.54 -17.60 32.14
C TRP A 1195 69.03 -16.23 31.68
N SER A 1196 68.81 -16.10 30.38
CA SER A 1196 68.36 -14.87 29.72
C SER A 1196 67.24 -15.20 28.73
N GLU A 1197 66.28 -14.30 28.61
CA GLU A 1197 65.10 -14.48 27.77
C GLU A 1197 65.46 -14.33 26.28
N THR A 1198 64.91 -15.19 25.41
CA THR A 1198 64.76 -14.86 23.98
C THR A 1198 63.47 -14.08 23.83
N PHE A 1199 63.56 -12.88 23.27
CA PHE A 1199 62.39 -12.01 23.14
C PHE A 1199 61.43 -12.60 22.10
N GLN A 1200 60.15 -12.70 22.47
CA GLN A 1200 59.07 -13.17 21.61
C GLN A 1200 57.81 -12.39 21.98
N PRO A 1201 57.09 -11.79 21.01
CA PRO A 1201 55.92 -10.98 21.28
C PRO A 1201 54.72 -11.86 21.63
N GLY A 1202 53.84 -11.36 22.50
CA GLY A 1202 52.57 -12.00 22.87
C GLY A 1202 51.74 -11.05 23.73
N ARG A 1203 50.43 -10.96 23.46
CA ARG A 1203 49.50 -9.89 23.90
C ARG A 1203 49.75 -9.41 25.34
N GLN A 1204 49.63 -10.30 26.33
CA GLN A 1204 49.81 -9.99 27.77
C GLN A 1204 51.21 -9.47 28.18
N THR A 1205 52.26 -9.70 27.38
CA THR A 1205 53.61 -9.16 27.66
C THR A 1205 53.80 -7.76 27.06
N MET A 1206 53.06 -7.44 26.00
CA MET A 1206 53.09 -6.13 25.32
C MET A 1206 52.31 -5.08 26.11
N ASP A 1207 51.13 -5.44 26.63
CA ASP A 1207 50.27 -4.57 27.45
C ASP A 1207 50.97 -4.10 28.75
N GLY A 1208 51.86 -4.93 29.30
CA GLY A 1208 52.63 -4.62 30.51
C GLY A 1208 53.78 -3.61 30.33
N LEU A 1209 54.17 -3.31 29.08
CA LEU A 1209 55.31 -2.47 28.71
C LEU A 1209 54.90 -1.05 28.32
N GLY A 1210 55.62 -0.05 28.83
CA GLY A 1210 55.46 1.34 28.39
C GLY A 1210 56.21 1.62 27.07
N ASN A 1211 55.71 2.58 26.28
CA ASN A 1211 56.08 2.81 24.87
C ASN A 1211 57.61 2.87 24.64
N ALA A 1212 58.35 3.61 25.47
CA ALA A 1212 59.83 3.70 25.42
C ALA A 1212 60.59 2.37 25.70
N GLN A 1213 59.90 1.25 25.94
CA GLN A 1213 60.44 -0.10 26.02
C GLN A 1213 59.95 -1.01 24.89
N ARG A 1214 58.82 -0.71 24.23
CA ARG A 1214 58.41 -1.39 22.98
C ARG A 1214 59.26 -0.88 21.82
N ASN A 1215 59.40 0.44 21.66
CA ASN A 1215 60.14 1.05 20.56
C ASN A 1215 61.62 0.61 20.55
N GLU A 1216 62.33 0.62 21.69
CA GLU A 1216 63.73 0.14 21.79
C GLU A 1216 63.88 -1.39 21.50
N ILE A 1217 62.78 -2.15 21.39
CA ILE A 1217 62.81 -3.56 20.96
C ILE A 1217 62.50 -3.68 19.47
N PHE A 1218 61.51 -2.97 18.93
CA PHE A 1218 61.24 -2.93 17.48
C PHE A 1218 62.40 -2.28 16.70
N GLU A 1219 63.01 -1.22 17.25
CA GLU A 1219 64.24 -0.56 16.76
C GLU A 1219 65.44 -1.54 16.67
N LEU A 1220 65.39 -2.68 17.38
CA LEU A 1220 66.39 -3.74 17.31
C LEU A 1220 65.92 -4.99 16.56
N PHE A 1221 64.64 -5.37 16.63
CA PHE A 1221 64.06 -6.63 16.11
C PHE A 1221 62.75 -6.35 15.37
N PRO A 1222 62.84 -5.75 14.17
CA PRO A 1222 61.69 -5.37 13.37
C PRO A 1222 60.91 -6.58 12.83
N ASP A 1223 61.57 -7.74 12.62
CA ASP A 1223 61.01 -9.04 12.21
C ASP A 1223 59.99 -9.67 13.19
N LEU A 1224 59.51 -8.88 14.14
CA LEU A 1224 58.48 -9.22 15.12
C LEU A 1224 57.24 -8.31 14.99
N ARG A 1225 57.17 -7.42 13.97
CA ARG A 1225 55.93 -6.74 13.56
C ARG A 1225 55.03 -7.62 12.66
N VAL A 1226 55.57 -8.62 11.93
CA VAL A 1226 54.84 -9.27 10.82
C VAL A 1226 54.55 -10.78 11.03
N ARG A 1227 53.26 -11.03 11.33
CA ARG A 1227 52.38 -12.21 11.08
C ARG A 1227 52.68 -13.63 11.62
N ARG A 1228 51.58 -14.27 12.05
CA ARG A 1228 51.34 -15.68 12.49
C ARG A 1228 52.07 -16.18 13.75
N GLY A 1229 51.57 -15.74 14.90
CA GLY A 1229 51.95 -16.26 16.23
C GLY A 1229 51.00 -15.87 17.37
N LEU A 1230 49.69 -15.76 17.08
CA LEU A 1230 48.68 -15.25 18.02
C LEU A 1230 47.54 -16.21 18.37
N GLU A 1231 47.68 -17.49 18.04
CA GLU A 1231 46.84 -18.54 18.60
C GLU A 1231 47.60 -19.33 19.69
N ASP A 1232 46.92 -19.44 20.84
CA ASP A 1232 47.19 -20.33 21.97
C ASP A 1232 48.33 -20.00 22.97
N TYR A 1233 47.90 -19.82 24.24
CA TYR A 1233 48.62 -19.90 25.54
C TYR A 1233 49.10 -18.66 26.34
N HIS A 1234 49.00 -18.84 27.67
CA HIS A 1234 49.27 -17.90 28.77
C HIS A 1234 50.76 -17.62 29.05
N ALA A 1235 51.09 -16.36 29.39
CA ALA A 1235 52.42 -15.98 29.91
C ALA A 1235 52.54 -16.23 31.44
N ALA A 1236 53.69 -16.78 31.88
CA ALA A 1236 53.78 -17.44 33.20
C ALA A 1236 54.74 -16.81 34.25
N ARG A 1237 55.36 -15.64 34.02
CA ARG A 1237 56.32 -15.03 34.99
C ARG A 1237 56.29 -13.50 35.04
N LYS A 1238 56.47 -12.97 36.26
CA LYS A 1238 56.44 -11.54 36.57
C LYS A 1238 57.70 -10.80 36.11
N THR A 1239 57.51 -9.72 35.34
CA THR A 1239 58.59 -8.83 34.87
C THR A 1239 58.61 -7.54 35.70
N LEU A 1240 59.79 -7.10 36.16
CA LEU A 1240 59.90 -5.92 37.03
C LEU A 1240 60.09 -4.61 36.25
N LYS A 1241 59.26 -3.61 36.58
CA LYS A 1241 59.42 -2.22 36.15
C LYS A 1241 60.60 -1.57 36.87
N LYS A 1242 61.12 -0.46 36.34
CA LYS A 1242 62.38 0.18 36.82
C LYS A 1242 62.41 0.41 38.35
N HIS A 1243 61.35 0.99 38.91
CA HIS A 1243 61.26 1.31 40.33
C HIS A 1243 61.12 0.07 41.23
N GLU A 1244 60.68 -1.06 40.68
CA GLU A 1244 60.63 -2.35 41.36
C GLU A 1244 62.02 -3.00 41.35
N ALA A 1245 62.72 -2.95 40.20
CA ALA A 1245 64.11 -3.42 40.09
C ALA A 1245 65.06 -2.67 41.05
N ASP A 1246 64.83 -1.38 41.30
CA ASP A 1246 65.57 -0.59 42.29
C ASP A 1246 65.49 -1.18 43.72
N LEU A 1247 64.42 -1.91 44.08
CA LEU A 1247 64.30 -2.58 45.39
C LEU A 1247 65.31 -3.73 45.57
N LEU A 1248 65.77 -4.34 44.48
CA LEU A 1248 66.83 -5.36 44.52
C LEU A 1248 68.19 -4.74 44.90
N ALA A 1249 68.41 -3.47 44.52
CA ALA A 1249 69.62 -2.70 44.80
C ALA A 1249 69.65 -2.04 46.19
N LEU A 1250 68.50 -1.93 46.89
CA LEU A 1250 68.46 -1.46 48.27
C LEU A 1250 69.17 -2.44 49.23
N SER A 1251 70.11 -1.93 50.02
CA SER A 1251 70.93 -2.67 51.01
C SER A 1251 70.58 -2.32 52.44
#